data_AF-A0AA38XM70-F1
#
_entry.id   AF-A0AA38XM70-F1
#
_cell.length_a   1.000
_cell.length_b   1.000
_cell.length_c   1.000
_cell.angle_alpha   90.00
_cell.angle_beta   90.00
_cell.angle_gamma   90.00
#
_symmetry.space_group_name_H-M   'P 1'
#
loop_
_entity.id
_entity.type
_entity.pdbx_description
1 polymer ?
#
loop_
_entity_poly.entity_id
_entity_poly.type
_entity_poly.pdbx_seq_one_letter_code
_entity_poly.pdbx_strand_id
1 'polypeptide(L)'
;MSTNGSKAEVEAKASSTDAYDPHDLPDYDTDFIQRSDLESFAEALTAPTTEPVTALNDWGPIRQRVKRSRTRRKATKRSKDETREGFVYTLLYYPLLFGVSGWIVFLFIVYNLTRFYIYAYEHLFSWQGRRQRLRRQLQRAGNYDEWQEAAHRLDEYLGNDEWKRSDPYSYYNHQTVKRVTAQLADLHRKASAESAKTRDVSGGGSALDELKSLLESCVKNNFVGVENPRLYSETYVGTKDLIQTFVDQVEQSLRFILDCEDISDNEKVSFFRHLELNYGRAALCLSGGATFAYYHFGVIKALLDAGELPEIICGTSGGALVAALVATRTDEELKQLLVPALAHRIRACHEGITTWARRWWRTGARFDSVDWALQCSWFSRGSMTFREAYERTGRILNVSCVPSDPHSPTILNNHITSPDCVIWSAVLASAAVPGILNPIVLMRKTKDGTIVPYSFGNKWKDGSLRTDIPLKALNIHFNVNFSIVSQVNPHINLFFFSPRGSPGRPVTHRKGRGWRGGFLGSTIETSVKLDLQKYLKILRHLELLPRIYGQDWSELWLQRFSGTVTIWPKTVISDFWNILSDPGPQRLERMLTVGQRSCWPQIRFISNRMKIERVILEGLRKGGPDEHHQLVPNPVHEQQAQEALLRARRRPVDRDLSPSDENHLSAPRSPARRQSTIIEELTRQASVLWNSEATEEEENSISTDEGEGDSDDDMMVQSPMAMEE
;
A
#
# COMPACT_ATOMS: atom_id res chain seq x y z
N MET A 1 30.74 46.14 -7.14
CA MET A 1 29.43 45.94 -6.49
C MET A 1 29.37 44.51 -5.94
N SER A 2 29.78 44.31 -4.69
CA SER A 2 29.95 42.98 -4.05
C SER A 2 29.22 42.92 -2.70
N THR A 3 28.03 43.54 -2.64
CA THR A 3 27.30 43.76 -1.36
C THR A 3 25.89 43.16 -1.34
N ASN A 4 25.42 42.53 -2.43
CA ASN A 4 24.09 41.88 -2.47
C ASN A 4 24.11 40.39 -2.06
N GLY A 5 25.28 39.75 -1.96
CA GLY A 5 25.39 38.35 -1.53
C GLY A 5 25.19 38.15 -0.02
N SER A 6 25.58 39.13 0.80
CA SER A 6 25.53 38.99 2.26
C SER A 6 24.14 39.22 2.85
N LYS A 7 23.30 40.08 2.24
CA LYS A 7 21.92 40.29 2.72
C LYS A 7 21.03 39.06 2.49
N ALA A 8 21.14 38.41 1.33
CA ALA A 8 20.39 37.19 1.04
C ALA A 8 20.85 35.99 1.89
N GLU A 9 22.16 35.85 2.17
CA GLU A 9 22.66 34.83 3.10
C GLU A 9 22.28 35.11 4.56
N VAL A 10 22.16 36.38 4.96
CA VAL A 10 21.74 36.77 6.31
C VAL A 10 20.23 36.62 6.49
N GLU A 11 19.40 36.96 5.49
CA GLU A 11 17.95 36.71 5.52
C GLU A 11 17.62 35.19 5.44
N ALA A 12 18.40 34.41 4.69
CA ALA A 12 18.28 32.95 4.67
C ALA A 12 18.75 32.28 5.99
N LYS A 13 19.68 32.89 6.72
CA LYS A 13 20.09 32.44 8.08
C LYS A 13 19.14 32.91 9.18
N ALA A 14 18.53 34.09 9.03
CA ALA A 14 17.52 34.58 9.96
C ALA A 14 16.22 33.77 9.85
N SER A 15 15.74 33.49 8.63
CA SER A 15 14.57 32.61 8.42
C SER A 15 14.81 31.15 8.81
N SER A 16 16.06 30.67 8.82
CA SER A 16 16.36 29.30 9.26
C SER A 16 16.48 29.16 10.78
N THR A 17 16.74 30.23 11.53
CA THR A 17 16.84 30.15 13.00
C THR A 17 15.46 30.10 13.67
N ASP A 18 14.48 30.81 13.11
CA ASP A 18 13.08 30.72 13.54
C ASP A 18 12.50 29.31 13.29
N ALA A 19 12.81 28.69 12.14
CA ALA A 19 12.29 27.36 11.78
C ALA A 19 12.70 26.19 12.72
N TYR A 20 13.63 26.41 13.66
CA TYR A 20 14.05 25.44 14.67
C TYR A 20 13.46 25.71 16.06
N ASP A 21 12.75 26.83 16.28
CA ASP A 21 12.17 27.18 17.56
C ASP A 21 11.01 26.22 17.90
N PRO A 22 11.04 25.50 19.03
CA PRO A 22 9.92 24.66 19.46
C PRO A 22 8.62 25.43 19.69
N HIS A 23 8.65 26.74 19.98
CA HIS A 23 7.45 27.53 20.24
C HIS A 23 6.63 27.86 18.99
N ASP A 24 7.24 27.71 17.80
CA ASP A 24 6.56 27.87 16.52
C ASP A 24 5.65 26.67 16.20
N LEU A 25 5.79 25.56 16.92
CA LEU A 25 4.92 24.41 16.76
C LEU A 25 3.57 24.65 17.45
N PRO A 26 2.44 24.60 16.73
CA PRO A 26 1.14 24.65 17.36
C PRO A 26 0.96 23.44 18.27
N ASP A 27 0.36 23.66 19.43
CA ASP A 27 0.14 22.63 20.45
C ASP A 27 1.42 21.89 20.87
N TYR A 28 2.61 22.51 20.77
CA TYR A 28 3.69 22.22 21.73
C TYR A 28 3.11 22.44 23.15
N ASP A 29 3.72 22.07 24.25
CA ASP A 29 3.18 22.13 25.62
C ASP A 29 1.79 21.50 25.93
N THR A 30 0.94 21.19 24.95
CA THR A 30 -0.38 20.60 25.17
C THR A 30 -0.28 19.08 25.28
N ASP A 31 -0.55 18.55 26.47
CA ASP A 31 -0.74 17.13 26.71
C ASP A 31 -2.21 16.76 26.48
N PHE A 32 -2.48 16.08 25.36
CA PHE A 32 -3.84 15.72 24.95
C PHE A 32 -4.41 14.47 25.65
N ILE A 33 -3.57 13.70 26.35
CA ILE A 33 -3.97 12.42 26.96
C ILE A 33 -4.31 12.58 28.45
N GLN A 34 -5.38 11.91 28.89
CA GLN A 34 -5.74 11.86 30.31
C GLN A 34 -4.90 10.79 31.02
N ARG A 35 -4.55 11.02 32.29
CA ARG A 35 -3.76 10.03 33.06
C ARG A 35 -4.51 8.71 33.29
N SER A 36 -5.84 8.77 33.44
CA SER A 36 -6.72 7.60 33.56
C SER A 36 -6.63 6.67 32.35
N ASP A 37 -6.42 7.22 31.16
CA ASP A 37 -6.30 6.46 29.91
C ASP A 37 -5.02 5.62 29.90
N LEU A 38 -3.91 6.22 30.36
CA LEU A 38 -2.61 5.55 30.49
C LEU A 38 -2.62 4.48 31.58
N GLU A 39 -3.29 4.73 32.70
CA GLU A 39 -3.47 3.74 33.78
C GLU A 39 -4.26 2.53 33.29
N SER A 40 -5.38 2.76 32.59
CA SER A 40 -6.20 1.70 31.99
C SER A 40 -5.40 0.87 30.97
N PHE A 41 -4.53 1.52 30.20
CA PHE A 41 -3.63 0.85 29.27
C PHE A 41 -2.55 0.02 29.98
N ALA A 42 -1.93 0.57 31.03
CA ALA A 42 -0.93 -0.15 31.81
C ALA A 42 -1.55 -1.41 32.46
N GLU A 43 -2.77 -1.30 32.99
CA GLU A 43 -3.53 -2.44 33.52
C GLU A 43 -3.76 -3.49 32.42
N ALA A 44 -4.24 -3.07 31.24
CA ALA A 44 -4.48 -3.95 30.11
C ALA A 44 -3.22 -4.71 29.63
N LEU A 45 -2.04 -4.09 29.67
CA LEU A 45 -0.78 -4.75 29.28
C LEU A 45 -0.38 -5.85 30.27
N THR A 46 -0.63 -5.62 31.57
CA THR A 46 -0.33 -6.58 32.65
C THR A 46 -1.36 -7.70 32.76
N ALA A 47 -2.57 -7.49 32.24
CA ALA A 47 -3.60 -8.52 32.22
C ALA A 47 -3.10 -9.78 31.48
N PRO A 48 -3.36 -10.99 32.02
CA PRO A 48 -3.02 -12.23 31.33
C PRO A 48 -3.77 -12.28 30.00
N THR A 49 -3.06 -12.64 28.92
CA THR A 49 -3.71 -12.93 27.62
C THR A 49 -4.80 -13.96 27.87
N THR A 50 -6.05 -13.63 27.54
CA THR A 50 -7.18 -14.55 27.75
C THR A 50 -6.87 -15.87 27.08
N GLU A 51 -7.12 -16.98 27.79
CA GLU A 51 -7.06 -18.31 27.19
C GLU A 51 -8.01 -18.33 25.97
N PRO A 52 -7.62 -18.98 24.85
CA PRO A 52 -8.53 -19.14 23.73
C PRO A 52 -9.83 -19.72 24.27
N VAL A 53 -10.97 -19.14 23.86
CA VAL A 53 -12.29 -19.63 24.25
C VAL A 53 -12.38 -21.07 23.76
N THR A 54 -12.04 -22.02 24.63
CA THR A 54 -12.36 -23.41 24.41
C THR A 54 -13.86 -23.46 24.49
N ALA A 55 -14.53 -23.79 23.38
CA ALA A 55 -15.91 -24.21 23.43
C ALA A 55 -15.96 -25.39 24.40
N LEU A 56 -16.31 -25.12 25.66
CA LEU A 56 -16.77 -26.14 26.57
C LEU A 56 -18.01 -26.68 25.89
N ASN A 57 -17.89 -27.84 25.25
CA ASN A 57 -19.05 -28.55 24.77
C ASN A 57 -20.00 -28.71 25.97
N ASP A 58 -21.22 -28.20 25.85
CA ASP A 58 -22.30 -28.36 26.85
C ASP A 58 -22.68 -29.83 27.13
N TRP A 59 -22.03 -30.76 26.44
CA TRP A 59 -22.16 -32.21 26.58
C TRP A 59 -21.24 -32.84 27.64
N GLY A 60 -20.56 -32.03 28.46
CA GLY A 60 -19.79 -32.53 29.60
C GLY A 60 -20.71 -33.09 30.70
N PRO A 61 -20.47 -34.30 31.24
CA PRO A 61 -21.33 -34.86 32.29
C PRO A 61 -21.31 -33.98 33.55
N ILE A 62 -22.49 -33.48 33.94
CA ILE A 62 -22.77 -32.50 35.00
C ILE A 62 -22.27 -32.92 36.40
N ARG A 63 -21.76 -34.16 36.58
CA ARG A 63 -21.28 -34.70 37.87
C ARG A 63 -20.03 -35.55 37.76
N GLN A 64 -18.97 -35.08 37.10
CA GLN A 64 -17.65 -35.71 37.28
C GLN A 64 -16.95 -35.10 38.50
N ARG A 65 -16.75 -35.90 39.56
CA ARG A 65 -15.89 -35.50 40.70
C ARG A 65 -14.45 -35.34 40.22
N VAL A 66 -14.04 -34.11 39.95
CA VAL A 66 -12.65 -33.77 39.64
C VAL A 66 -11.82 -33.94 40.93
N LYS A 67 -11.06 -35.03 41.02
CA LYS A 67 -9.99 -35.12 42.03
C LYS A 67 -8.99 -34.00 41.74
N ARG A 68 -8.88 -33.03 42.65
CA ARG A 68 -7.85 -31.98 42.62
C ARG A 68 -6.48 -32.63 42.83
N SER A 69 -5.91 -33.20 41.77
CA SER A 69 -4.48 -33.42 41.71
C SER A 69 -3.80 -32.05 41.78
N ARG A 70 -2.81 -31.90 42.67
CA ARG A 70 -1.88 -30.77 42.66
C ARG A 70 -1.00 -30.85 41.41
N THR A 71 -1.59 -30.68 40.24
CA THR A 71 -0.85 -30.53 39.00
C THR A 71 -0.29 -29.13 39.01
N ARG A 72 1.00 -29.02 39.37
CA ARG A 72 1.85 -27.86 39.10
C ARG A 72 1.48 -27.34 37.71
N ARG A 73 0.99 -26.10 37.59
CA ARG A 73 0.61 -25.46 36.31
C ARG A 73 1.78 -25.68 35.34
N LYS A 74 1.70 -26.72 34.49
CA LYS A 74 2.64 -26.88 33.39
C LYS A 74 2.28 -25.76 32.45
N ALA A 75 3.24 -24.89 32.15
CA ALA A 75 3.11 -23.90 31.10
C ALA A 75 2.47 -24.59 29.88
N THR A 76 1.43 -23.98 29.34
CA THR A 76 0.75 -24.43 28.12
C THR A 76 1.84 -24.68 27.08
N LYS A 77 2.10 -25.95 26.77
CA LYS A 77 3.04 -26.29 25.70
C LYS A 77 2.39 -25.76 24.43
N ARG A 78 2.99 -24.72 23.86
CA ARG A 78 2.77 -24.26 22.49
C ARG A 78 2.66 -25.50 21.59
N SER A 79 1.64 -25.57 20.74
CA SER A 79 1.44 -26.69 19.82
C SER A 79 2.78 -27.04 19.16
N LYS A 80 3.15 -28.31 19.22
CA LYS A 80 4.33 -28.78 18.50
C LYS A 80 4.00 -28.70 17.02
N ASP A 81 4.89 -28.10 16.23
CA ASP A 81 4.76 -28.00 14.79
C ASP A 81 4.98 -29.39 14.17
N GLU A 82 3.92 -30.00 13.65
CA GLU A 82 3.97 -31.35 13.06
C GLU A 82 4.80 -31.38 11.76
N THR A 83 4.99 -30.24 11.09
CA THR A 83 5.73 -30.11 9.81
C THR A 83 7.23 -30.34 9.94
N ARG A 84 7.79 -30.21 11.14
CA ARG A 84 9.24 -30.36 11.41
C ARG A 84 9.61 -31.77 11.88
N GLU A 85 8.74 -32.75 11.63
CA GLU A 85 8.96 -34.14 11.99
C GLU A 85 9.39 -34.96 10.78
N GLY A 86 10.55 -35.60 10.87
CA GLY A 86 11.07 -36.46 9.83
C GLY A 86 12.56 -36.70 9.97
N PHE A 87 12.99 -37.95 9.86
CA PHE A 87 14.41 -38.31 9.85
C PHE A 87 15.15 -37.60 8.71
N VAL A 88 14.53 -37.58 7.51
CA VAL A 88 15.06 -36.92 6.31
C VAL A 88 15.13 -35.41 6.50
N TYR A 89 14.10 -34.78 7.08
CA TYR A 89 14.12 -33.35 7.39
C TYR A 89 15.27 -33.03 8.34
N THR A 90 15.41 -33.76 9.45
CA THR A 90 16.46 -33.51 10.44
C THR A 90 17.87 -33.68 9.86
N LEU A 91 18.06 -34.66 8.96
CA LEU A 91 19.34 -34.92 8.29
C LEU A 91 19.68 -33.86 7.23
N LEU A 92 18.71 -33.48 6.39
CA LEU A 92 18.90 -32.58 5.25
C LEU A 92 18.71 -31.10 5.60
N TYR A 93 18.11 -30.78 6.73
CA TYR A 93 17.82 -29.40 7.14
C TYR A 93 19.07 -28.53 7.13
N TYR A 94 20.13 -28.94 7.84
CA TYR A 94 21.35 -28.15 7.93
C TYR A 94 22.09 -28.06 6.59
N PRO A 95 22.33 -29.16 5.84
CA PRO A 95 22.91 -29.08 4.50
C PRO A 95 22.13 -28.16 3.54
N LEU A 96 20.80 -28.27 3.50
CA LEU A 96 19.95 -27.43 2.65
C LEU A 96 19.96 -25.97 3.10
N LEU A 97 19.86 -25.71 4.40
CA LEU A 97 19.92 -24.37 4.96
C LEU A 97 21.24 -23.67 4.61
N PHE A 98 22.38 -24.33 4.84
CA PHE A 98 23.70 -23.76 4.52
C PHE A 98 23.92 -23.65 3.01
N GLY A 99 23.48 -24.62 2.22
CA GLY A 99 23.60 -24.58 0.75
C GLY A 99 22.80 -23.43 0.14
N VAL A 100 21.50 -23.32 0.49
CA VAL A 100 20.62 -22.26 0.00
C VAL A 100 21.08 -20.89 0.51
N SER A 101 21.42 -20.77 1.79
CA SER A 101 21.90 -19.50 2.35
C SER A 101 23.24 -19.07 1.75
N GLY A 102 24.17 -20.00 1.54
CA GLY A 102 25.44 -19.73 0.87
C GLY A 102 25.25 -19.25 -0.57
N TRP A 103 24.32 -19.85 -1.30
CA TRP A 103 23.96 -19.41 -2.65
C TRP A 103 23.30 -18.03 -2.67
N ILE A 104 22.41 -17.73 -1.71
CA ILE A 104 21.83 -16.38 -1.53
C ILE A 104 22.93 -15.34 -1.30
N VAL A 105 23.94 -15.64 -0.45
CA VAL A 105 25.07 -14.74 -0.20
C VAL A 105 25.91 -14.55 -1.47
N PHE A 106 26.16 -15.61 -2.23
CA PHE A 106 26.86 -15.52 -3.51
C PHE A 106 26.11 -14.63 -4.51
N LEU A 107 24.80 -14.87 -4.72
CA LEU A 107 23.96 -14.04 -5.57
C LEU A 107 23.93 -12.58 -5.11
N PHE A 108 23.91 -12.34 -3.80
CA PHE A 108 24.00 -10.99 -3.24
C PHE A 108 25.32 -10.30 -3.58
N ILE A 109 26.46 -11.00 -3.53
CA ILE A 109 27.75 -10.44 -3.94
C ILE A 109 27.73 -10.10 -5.43
N VAL A 110 27.26 -11.01 -6.28
CA VAL A 110 27.13 -10.79 -7.74
C VAL A 110 26.24 -9.57 -8.01
N TYR A 111 25.11 -9.47 -7.32
CA TYR A 111 24.20 -8.32 -7.42
C TYR A 111 24.91 -7.00 -7.14
N ASN A 112 25.64 -6.90 -6.03
CA ASN A 112 26.37 -5.69 -5.66
C ASN A 112 27.47 -5.34 -6.67
N LEU A 113 28.18 -6.34 -7.21
CA LEU A 113 29.18 -6.13 -8.26
C LEU A 113 28.54 -5.59 -9.56
N THR A 114 27.40 -6.15 -9.99
CA THR A 114 26.65 -5.64 -11.14
C THR A 114 26.17 -4.20 -10.90
N ARG A 115 25.71 -3.88 -9.70
CA ARG A 115 25.29 -2.51 -9.32
C ARG A 115 26.46 -1.54 -9.35
N PHE A 116 27.62 -1.94 -8.85
CA PHE A 116 28.84 -1.14 -8.92
C PHE A 116 29.28 -0.90 -10.36
N TYR A 117 29.23 -1.93 -11.22
CA TYR A 117 29.51 -1.80 -12.65
C TYR A 117 28.59 -0.77 -13.32
N ILE A 118 27.27 -0.86 -13.10
CA ILE A 118 26.30 0.08 -13.67
C ILE A 118 26.59 1.51 -13.16
N TYR A 119 26.87 1.67 -11.87
CA TYR A 119 27.21 2.97 -11.28
C TYR A 119 28.46 3.57 -11.92
N ALA A 120 29.54 2.80 -12.03
CA ALA A 120 30.79 3.24 -12.65
C ALA A 120 30.58 3.60 -14.13
N TYR A 121 29.83 2.77 -14.87
CA TYR A 121 29.48 3.04 -16.26
C TYR A 121 28.69 4.35 -16.41
N GLU A 122 27.65 4.56 -15.60
CA GLU A 122 26.87 5.82 -15.62
C GLU A 122 27.75 7.03 -15.29
N HIS A 123 28.62 6.92 -14.30
CA HIS A 123 29.50 8.02 -13.87
C HIS A 123 30.48 8.42 -14.98
N LEU A 124 31.15 7.44 -15.58
CA LEU A 124 32.18 7.67 -16.58
C LEU A 124 31.63 8.24 -17.88
N PHE A 125 30.52 7.68 -18.39
CA PHE A 125 30.01 8.03 -19.73
C PHE A 125 28.87 9.05 -19.72
N SER A 126 28.04 9.08 -18.68
CA SER A 126 26.80 9.88 -18.70
C SER A 126 26.87 11.18 -17.90
N TRP A 127 27.83 11.33 -16.98
CA TRP A 127 27.90 12.47 -16.04
C TRP A 127 28.99 13.50 -16.39
N GLN A 128 29.21 13.75 -17.68
CA GLN A 128 30.18 14.76 -18.14
C GLN A 128 29.51 16.02 -18.72
N GLY A 129 30.23 17.15 -18.67
CA GLY A 129 29.89 18.38 -19.39
C GLY A 129 28.61 19.10 -18.93
N ARG A 130 27.82 19.56 -19.92
CA ARG A 130 26.61 20.40 -19.72
C ARG A 130 25.49 19.65 -18.97
N ARG A 131 25.30 18.36 -19.26
CA ARG A 131 24.30 17.51 -18.59
C ARG A 131 24.48 17.47 -17.08
N GLN A 132 25.73 17.36 -16.62
CA GLN A 132 26.03 17.33 -15.19
C GLN A 132 25.74 18.66 -14.50
N ARG A 133 25.95 19.80 -15.18
CA ARG A 133 25.61 21.13 -14.65
C ARG A 133 24.10 21.27 -14.44
N LEU A 134 23.30 20.90 -15.44
CA LEU A 134 21.83 20.94 -15.36
C LEU A 134 21.28 20.00 -14.26
N ARG A 135 21.84 18.78 -14.14
CA ARG A 135 21.45 17.87 -13.04
C ARG A 135 21.82 18.40 -11.66
N ARG A 136 22.96 19.08 -11.53
CA ARG A 136 23.34 19.75 -10.26
C ARG A 136 22.38 20.89 -9.94
N GLN A 137 21.90 21.64 -10.94
CA GLN A 137 20.86 22.67 -10.74
C GLN A 137 19.56 22.02 -10.25
N LEU A 138 19.11 20.94 -10.91
CA LEU A 138 17.94 20.17 -10.49
C LEU A 138 18.04 19.67 -9.04
N GLN A 139 19.23 19.22 -8.61
CA GLN A 139 19.46 18.76 -7.25
C GLN A 139 19.56 19.89 -6.21
N ARG A 140 19.85 21.12 -6.64
CA ARG A 140 19.99 22.29 -5.77
C ARG A 140 18.68 23.02 -5.53
N ALA A 141 17.65 22.78 -6.36
CA ALA A 141 16.33 23.39 -6.23
C ALA A 141 15.79 23.28 -4.79
N GLY A 142 15.36 24.42 -4.25
CA GLY A 142 14.76 24.52 -2.91
C GLY A 142 13.27 24.26 -2.93
N ASN A 143 12.60 24.66 -4.02
CA ASN A 143 11.15 24.61 -4.18
C ASN A 143 10.74 23.77 -5.39
N TYR A 144 9.46 23.38 -5.43
CA TYR A 144 8.91 22.62 -6.55
C TYR A 144 8.97 23.39 -7.87
N ASP A 145 8.68 24.70 -7.87
CA ASP A 145 8.67 25.51 -9.10
C ASP A 145 10.07 25.63 -9.72
N GLU A 146 11.09 25.89 -8.89
CA GLU A 146 12.49 25.90 -9.31
C GLU A 146 12.92 24.52 -9.84
N TRP A 147 12.47 23.45 -9.18
CA TRP A 147 12.75 22.09 -9.61
C TRP A 147 12.08 21.80 -10.96
N GLN A 148 10.83 22.24 -11.15
CA GLN A 148 10.08 22.07 -12.39
C GLN A 148 10.76 22.81 -13.55
N GLU A 149 11.20 24.05 -13.34
CA GLU A 149 11.92 24.82 -14.35
C GLU A 149 13.27 24.17 -14.71
N ALA A 150 14.04 23.73 -13.70
CA ALA A 150 15.30 23.02 -13.93
C ALA A 150 15.09 21.70 -14.66
N ALA A 151 14.00 20.98 -14.36
CA ALA A 151 13.64 19.75 -15.03
C ALA A 151 13.22 19.98 -16.49
N HIS A 152 12.46 21.04 -16.77
CA HIS A 152 12.09 21.43 -18.13
C HIS A 152 13.33 21.72 -18.98
N ARG A 153 14.27 22.54 -18.47
CA ARG A 153 15.55 22.83 -19.16
C ARG A 153 16.37 21.56 -19.42
N LEU A 154 16.26 20.55 -18.55
CA LEU A 154 16.93 19.27 -18.72
C LEU A 154 16.24 18.40 -19.77
N ASP A 155 14.91 18.39 -19.82
CA ASP A 155 14.12 17.72 -20.86
C ASP A 155 14.41 18.33 -22.24
N GLU A 156 14.42 19.66 -22.36
CA GLU A 156 14.74 20.39 -23.58
C GLU A 156 16.14 20.02 -24.11
N TYR A 157 17.14 20.01 -23.22
CA TYR A 157 18.51 19.63 -23.57
C TYR A 157 18.64 18.17 -24.04
N LEU A 158 17.81 17.26 -23.51
CA LEU A 158 17.81 15.85 -23.90
C LEU A 158 16.99 15.56 -25.16
N GLY A 159 16.18 16.52 -25.63
CA GLY A 159 15.23 16.34 -26.73
C GLY A 159 13.98 15.56 -26.32
N ASN A 160 13.65 15.57 -25.03
CA ASN A 160 12.48 14.86 -24.50
C ASN A 160 11.16 15.53 -24.90
N ASP A 161 11.16 16.83 -25.22
CA ASP A 161 9.95 17.54 -25.63
C ASP A 161 9.47 17.14 -27.03
N GLU A 162 10.38 16.77 -27.93
CA GLU A 162 10.00 16.15 -29.22
C GLU A 162 9.25 14.83 -29.00
N TRP A 163 9.66 14.06 -27.97
CA TRP A 163 8.95 12.85 -27.59
C TRP A 163 7.57 13.16 -27.02
N LYS A 164 7.40 14.21 -26.19
CA LYS A 164 6.08 14.60 -25.66
C LYS A 164 5.08 14.93 -26.75
N ARG A 165 5.53 15.62 -27.81
CA ARG A 165 4.74 16.01 -28.99
C ARG A 165 4.37 14.84 -29.91
N SER A 166 5.14 13.74 -29.86
CA SER A 166 4.86 12.57 -30.69
C SER A 166 3.75 11.71 -30.08
N ASP A 167 2.63 11.55 -30.78
CA ASP A 167 1.53 10.67 -30.35
C ASP A 167 1.95 9.19 -30.18
N PRO A 168 2.64 8.53 -31.14
CA PRO A 168 2.80 7.08 -31.09
C PRO A 168 3.75 6.61 -29.97
N TYR A 169 3.31 5.61 -29.22
CA TYR A 169 4.11 4.87 -28.24
C TYR A 169 3.51 3.48 -28.00
N SER A 170 4.34 2.50 -27.65
CA SER A 170 3.91 1.09 -27.57
C SER A 170 3.09 0.73 -26.33
N TYR A 171 3.11 1.57 -25.29
CA TYR A 171 2.53 1.23 -23.98
C TYR A 171 1.14 1.84 -23.73
N TYR A 172 0.54 2.47 -24.75
CA TYR A 172 -0.84 2.94 -24.74
C TYR A 172 -1.38 3.01 -26.16
N ASN A 173 -2.69 2.81 -26.34
CA ASN A 173 -3.31 2.90 -27.66
C ASN A 173 -3.70 4.36 -27.97
N HIS A 174 -2.71 5.08 -28.51
CA HIS A 174 -2.79 6.49 -28.90
C HIS A 174 -3.91 6.79 -29.91
N GLN A 175 -4.22 5.86 -30.82
CA GLN A 175 -5.27 6.07 -31.83
C GLN A 175 -6.64 6.18 -31.17
N THR A 176 -6.92 5.31 -30.21
CA THR A 176 -8.19 5.32 -29.47
C THR A 176 -8.30 6.55 -28.59
N VAL A 177 -7.23 6.90 -27.86
CA VAL A 177 -7.20 8.14 -27.05
C VAL A 177 -7.48 9.36 -27.92
N LYS A 178 -6.84 9.48 -29.09
CA LYS A 178 -7.05 10.61 -30.00
C LYS A 178 -8.49 10.70 -30.52
N ARG A 179 -9.10 9.57 -30.92
CA ARG A 179 -10.49 9.53 -31.38
C ARG A 179 -11.45 9.92 -30.26
N VAL A 180 -11.27 9.33 -29.08
CA VAL A 180 -12.08 9.60 -27.89
C VAL A 180 -11.98 11.06 -27.45
N THR A 181 -10.77 11.62 -27.39
CA THR A 181 -10.58 13.04 -27.04
C THR A 181 -11.30 13.96 -28.02
N ALA A 182 -11.24 13.67 -29.33
CA ALA A 182 -11.96 14.44 -30.34
C ALA A 182 -13.48 14.33 -30.16
N GLN A 183 -13.99 13.12 -29.95
CA GLN A 183 -15.42 12.88 -29.70
C GLN A 183 -15.92 13.57 -28.42
N LEU A 184 -15.16 13.49 -27.33
CA LEU A 184 -15.46 14.18 -26.08
C LEU A 184 -15.52 15.70 -26.28
N ALA A 185 -14.57 16.27 -27.04
CA ALA A 185 -14.56 17.70 -27.33
C ALA A 185 -15.76 18.14 -28.20
N ASP A 186 -16.12 17.34 -29.19
CA ASP A 186 -17.26 17.62 -30.08
C ASP A 186 -18.60 17.51 -29.33
N LEU A 187 -18.78 16.46 -28.52
CA LEU A 187 -19.98 16.28 -27.69
C LEU A 187 -20.09 17.34 -26.61
N HIS A 188 -18.98 17.67 -25.93
CA HIS A 188 -18.93 18.76 -24.97
C HIS A 188 -19.40 20.08 -25.60
N ARG A 189 -18.92 20.41 -26.80
CA ARG A 189 -19.32 21.63 -27.51
C ARG A 189 -20.80 21.63 -27.88
N LYS A 190 -21.33 20.51 -28.36
CA LYS A 190 -22.77 20.36 -28.69
C LYS A 190 -23.64 20.50 -27.44
N ALA A 191 -23.33 19.76 -26.38
CA ALA A 191 -24.05 19.80 -25.11
C ALA A 191 -24.01 21.20 -24.48
N SER A 192 -22.86 21.89 -24.52
CA SER A 192 -22.74 23.27 -24.06
C SER A 192 -23.60 24.25 -24.86
N ALA A 193 -23.66 24.08 -26.19
CA ALA A 193 -24.47 24.92 -27.06
C ALA A 193 -25.98 24.67 -26.89
N GLU A 194 -26.37 23.45 -26.55
CA GLU A 194 -27.76 23.07 -26.24
C GLU A 194 -28.19 23.65 -24.88
N SER A 195 -27.37 23.51 -23.84
CA SER A 195 -27.67 24.06 -22.50
C SER A 195 -27.73 25.60 -22.50
N ALA A 196 -26.96 26.27 -23.38
CA ALA A 196 -27.02 27.72 -23.55
C ALA A 196 -28.27 28.24 -24.27
N LYS A 197 -28.98 27.39 -25.04
CA LYS A 197 -30.22 27.77 -25.72
C LYS A 197 -31.39 27.53 -24.77
N THR A 198 -32.04 28.62 -24.35
CA THR A 198 -33.12 28.60 -23.36
C THR A 198 -34.27 27.66 -23.77
N ARG A 199 -34.55 26.68 -22.90
CA ARG A 199 -35.79 25.90 -22.73
C ARG A 199 -36.87 26.11 -23.80
N ASP A 200 -36.72 25.49 -24.96
CA ASP A 200 -37.89 25.01 -25.69
C ASP A 200 -38.13 23.56 -25.29
N VAL A 201 -39.24 23.41 -24.59
CA VAL A 201 -39.77 22.17 -24.02
C VAL A 201 -39.94 21.16 -25.15
N SER A 202 -39.52 19.91 -24.91
CA SER A 202 -39.80 18.69 -25.71
C SER A 202 -38.66 18.19 -26.63
N GLY A 203 -37.46 18.01 -26.08
CA GLY A 203 -36.38 17.27 -26.77
C GLY A 203 -35.13 17.09 -25.93
N GLY A 204 -35.26 16.68 -24.66
CA GLY A 204 -34.11 16.52 -23.77
C GLY A 204 -33.17 15.40 -24.23
N GLY A 205 -31.99 15.78 -24.75
CA GLY A 205 -30.75 15.22 -24.22
C GLY A 205 -29.86 14.30 -25.08
N SER A 206 -30.03 14.13 -26.40
CA SER A 206 -29.17 13.17 -27.15
C SER A 206 -27.67 13.43 -26.96
N ALA A 207 -27.20 14.68 -27.11
CA ALA A 207 -25.78 14.99 -27.00
C ALA A 207 -25.25 14.92 -25.56
N LEU A 208 -26.09 15.27 -24.56
CA LEU A 208 -25.73 15.21 -23.14
C LEU A 208 -25.65 13.75 -22.66
N ASP A 209 -26.60 12.92 -23.07
CA ASP A 209 -26.63 11.50 -22.71
C ASP A 209 -25.55 10.70 -23.47
N GLU A 210 -25.26 11.06 -24.73
CA GLU A 210 -24.09 10.56 -25.45
C GLU A 210 -22.78 10.95 -24.74
N LEU A 211 -22.67 12.18 -24.22
CA LEU A 211 -21.51 12.63 -23.46
C LEU A 211 -21.35 11.84 -22.16
N LYS A 212 -22.43 11.61 -21.41
CA LYS A 212 -22.43 10.76 -20.20
C LYS A 212 -21.97 9.35 -20.54
N SER A 213 -22.58 8.71 -21.54
CA SER A 213 -22.25 7.34 -21.97
C SER A 213 -20.79 7.20 -22.40
N LEU A 214 -20.26 8.20 -23.13
CA LEU A 214 -18.85 8.22 -23.51
C LEU A 214 -17.95 8.38 -22.28
N LEU A 215 -18.29 9.24 -21.32
CA LEU A 215 -17.52 9.40 -20.08
C LEU A 215 -17.51 8.14 -19.22
N GLU A 216 -18.64 7.44 -19.07
CA GLU A 216 -18.70 6.14 -18.38
C GLU A 216 -17.79 5.10 -19.04
N SER A 217 -17.66 5.15 -20.36
CA SER A 217 -16.78 4.27 -21.11
C SER A 217 -15.30 4.61 -20.94
N CYS A 218 -14.97 5.90 -20.78
CA CYS A 218 -13.60 6.42 -20.74
C CYS A 218 -13.00 6.50 -19.33
N VAL A 219 -13.82 6.78 -18.32
CA VAL A 219 -13.39 6.95 -16.92
C VAL A 219 -13.34 5.57 -16.26
N LYS A 220 -12.33 4.80 -16.67
CA LYS A 220 -12.02 3.47 -16.13
C LYS A 220 -10.58 3.43 -15.63
N ASN A 221 -10.30 2.55 -14.68
CA ASN A 221 -8.95 2.35 -14.20
C ASN A 221 -7.98 2.03 -15.35
N ASN A 222 -6.91 2.82 -15.49
CA ASN A 222 -5.92 2.71 -16.57
C ASN A 222 -6.51 2.58 -17.99
N PHE A 223 -7.52 3.40 -18.32
CA PHE A 223 -8.15 3.42 -19.64
C PHE A 223 -7.11 3.44 -20.77
N VAL A 224 -7.11 2.40 -21.62
CA VAL A 224 -6.28 2.32 -22.84
C VAL A 224 -4.75 2.45 -22.55
N GLY A 225 -4.33 2.26 -21.29
CA GLY A 225 -2.93 2.36 -20.87
C GLY A 225 -2.43 3.78 -20.57
N VAL A 226 -3.30 4.78 -20.44
CA VAL A 226 -2.89 6.19 -20.19
C VAL A 226 -2.19 6.40 -18.85
N GLU A 227 -2.38 5.50 -17.89
CA GLU A 227 -1.78 5.55 -16.55
C GLU A 227 -0.55 4.63 -16.43
N ASN A 228 -0.01 4.13 -17.55
CA ASN A 228 1.17 3.30 -17.50
C ASN A 228 2.40 4.09 -16.97
N PRO A 229 3.05 3.66 -15.87
CA PRO A 229 4.20 4.38 -15.30
C PRO A 229 5.36 4.57 -16.28
N ARG A 230 5.45 3.75 -17.33
CA ARG A 230 6.49 3.85 -18.38
C ARG A 230 6.39 5.14 -19.18
N LEU A 231 5.18 5.68 -19.38
CA LEU A 231 4.96 6.96 -20.05
C LEU A 231 5.59 8.11 -19.25
N TYR A 232 5.43 8.06 -17.93
CA TYR A 232 5.96 9.08 -17.03
C TYR A 232 7.45 8.89 -16.72
N SER A 233 8.05 7.77 -17.11
CA SER A 233 9.49 7.54 -16.91
C SER A 233 10.39 8.11 -18.00
N GLU A 234 9.88 8.47 -19.18
CA GLU A 234 10.70 8.94 -20.31
C GLU A 234 11.11 10.42 -20.18
N THR A 235 10.42 11.19 -19.35
CA THR A 235 10.65 12.63 -19.16
C THR A 235 10.83 12.97 -17.69
N TYR A 236 11.47 14.09 -17.37
CA TYR A 236 11.57 14.55 -15.98
C TYR A 236 10.27 15.17 -15.49
N VAL A 237 9.54 15.88 -16.37
CA VAL A 237 8.27 16.53 -16.05
C VAL A 237 7.23 16.21 -17.12
N GLY A 238 6.10 15.67 -16.66
CA GLY A 238 4.91 15.44 -17.47
C GLY A 238 4.93 14.10 -18.21
N THR A 239 4.14 14.05 -19.28
CA THR A 239 3.95 12.88 -20.15
C THR A 239 3.71 13.37 -21.58
N LYS A 240 3.14 12.54 -22.45
CA LYS A 240 2.69 12.91 -23.80
C LYS A 240 1.63 14.00 -23.78
N ASP A 241 1.69 14.92 -24.73
CA ASP A 241 0.74 16.03 -24.86
C ASP A 241 -0.69 15.51 -25.14
N LEU A 242 -0.80 14.41 -25.89
CA LEU A 242 -2.08 13.73 -26.16
C LEU A 242 -2.77 13.26 -24.88
N ILE A 243 -2.01 12.71 -23.92
CA ILE A 243 -2.56 12.23 -22.65
C ILE A 243 -2.98 13.40 -21.78
N GLN A 244 -2.19 14.48 -21.76
CA GLN A 244 -2.56 15.69 -21.03
C GLN A 244 -3.86 16.29 -21.58
N THR A 245 -3.97 16.39 -22.90
CA THR A 245 -5.19 16.89 -23.58
C THR A 245 -6.40 16.02 -23.27
N PHE A 246 -6.24 14.69 -23.24
CA PHE A 246 -7.31 13.77 -22.85
C PHE A 246 -7.77 13.98 -21.40
N VAL A 247 -6.84 14.03 -20.44
CA VAL A 247 -7.16 14.23 -19.01
C VAL A 247 -7.84 15.58 -18.80
N ASP A 248 -7.35 16.63 -19.46
CA ASP A 248 -7.93 17.97 -19.41
C ASP A 248 -9.35 18.00 -20.00
N GLN A 249 -9.57 17.32 -21.12
CA GLN A 249 -10.89 17.23 -21.74
C GLN A 249 -11.89 16.44 -20.89
N VAL A 250 -11.46 15.34 -20.28
CA VAL A 250 -12.31 14.55 -19.36
C VAL A 250 -12.70 15.37 -18.14
N GLU A 251 -11.74 16.08 -17.52
CA GLU A 251 -12.02 16.97 -16.39
C GLU A 251 -13.04 18.05 -16.78
N GLN A 252 -12.86 18.72 -17.91
CA GLN A 252 -13.77 19.76 -18.39
C GLN A 252 -15.18 19.21 -18.62
N SER A 253 -15.31 18.05 -19.26
CA SER A 253 -16.61 17.41 -19.49
C SER A 253 -17.29 16.95 -18.19
N LEU A 254 -16.53 16.44 -17.21
CA LEU A 254 -17.09 16.08 -15.90
C LEU A 254 -17.56 17.31 -15.11
N ARG A 255 -16.80 18.41 -15.13
CA ARG A 255 -17.22 19.68 -14.52
C ARG A 255 -18.48 20.24 -15.18
N PHE A 256 -18.55 20.17 -16.51
CA PHE A 256 -19.75 20.59 -17.24
C PHE A 256 -21.00 19.82 -16.78
N ILE A 257 -20.91 18.49 -16.63
CA ILE A 257 -22.02 17.67 -16.11
C ILE A 257 -22.38 18.04 -14.67
N LEU A 258 -21.36 18.34 -13.85
CA LEU A 258 -21.58 18.73 -12.46
C LEU A 258 -22.39 20.02 -12.34
N ASP A 259 -22.03 21.03 -13.13
CA ASP A 259 -22.63 22.38 -13.10
C ASP A 259 -23.93 22.48 -13.92
N CYS A 260 -24.23 21.49 -14.76
CA CYS A 260 -25.43 21.47 -15.59
C CYS A 260 -26.72 21.33 -14.75
N GLU A 261 -27.63 22.29 -14.85
CA GLU A 261 -28.93 22.27 -14.14
C GLU A 261 -29.96 21.33 -14.78
N ASP A 262 -29.73 20.88 -16.01
CA ASP A 262 -30.66 20.04 -16.76
C ASP A 262 -30.72 18.60 -16.22
N ILE A 263 -29.75 18.19 -15.39
CA ILE A 263 -29.66 16.86 -14.78
C ILE A 263 -30.10 16.94 -13.32
N SER A 264 -31.00 16.05 -12.92
CA SER A 264 -31.41 15.95 -11.51
C SER A 264 -30.26 15.56 -10.59
N ASP A 265 -30.24 16.06 -9.36
CA ASP A 265 -29.16 15.78 -8.41
C ASP A 265 -29.00 14.27 -8.13
N ASN A 266 -30.10 13.51 -8.05
CA ASN A 266 -30.07 12.06 -7.87
C ASN A 266 -29.42 11.33 -9.06
N GLU A 267 -29.68 11.78 -10.28
CA GLU A 267 -29.06 11.21 -11.48
C GLU A 267 -27.56 11.53 -11.52
N LYS A 268 -27.16 12.74 -11.12
CA LYS A 268 -25.74 13.11 -10.95
C LYS A 268 -25.06 12.19 -9.93
N VAL A 269 -25.68 11.95 -8.77
CA VAL A 269 -25.11 11.06 -7.74
C VAL A 269 -24.90 9.66 -8.30
N SER A 270 -25.91 9.10 -8.97
CA SER A 270 -25.84 7.77 -9.58
C SER A 270 -24.70 7.68 -10.61
N PHE A 271 -24.60 8.68 -11.49
CA PHE A 271 -23.55 8.79 -12.50
C PHE A 271 -22.15 8.87 -11.86
N PHE A 272 -21.91 9.81 -10.95
CA PHE A 272 -20.60 9.97 -10.30
C PHE A 272 -20.24 8.76 -9.42
N ARG A 273 -21.22 8.06 -8.86
CA ARG A 273 -21.00 6.81 -8.12
C ARG A 273 -20.57 5.68 -9.04
N HIS A 274 -21.19 5.56 -10.20
CA HIS A 274 -20.77 4.60 -11.22
C HIS A 274 -19.34 4.90 -11.69
N LEU A 275 -19.00 6.18 -11.89
CA LEU A 275 -17.63 6.59 -12.22
C LEU A 275 -16.63 6.27 -11.11
N GLU A 276 -16.98 6.50 -9.84
CA GLU A 276 -16.11 6.20 -8.69
C GLU A 276 -15.80 4.70 -8.61
N LEU A 277 -16.80 3.84 -8.83
CA LEU A 277 -16.64 2.39 -8.82
C LEU A 277 -15.71 1.91 -9.95
N ASN A 278 -15.86 2.47 -11.16
CA ASN A 278 -15.06 2.08 -12.33
C ASN A 278 -13.64 2.67 -12.34
N TYR A 279 -13.49 3.91 -11.88
CA TYR A 279 -12.20 4.58 -11.81
C TYR A 279 -11.39 4.04 -10.63
N GLY A 280 -12.01 3.95 -9.45
CA GLY A 280 -11.38 3.66 -8.17
C GLY A 280 -10.63 4.84 -7.57
N ARG A 281 -10.23 4.70 -6.31
CA ARG A 281 -9.63 5.78 -5.50
C ARG A 281 -8.12 5.70 -5.38
N ALA A 282 -7.50 6.85 -5.09
CA ALA A 282 -6.09 6.93 -4.75
C ALA A 282 -5.84 6.78 -3.24
N ALA A 283 -4.76 6.08 -2.88
CA ALA A 283 -4.31 5.98 -1.49
C ALA A 283 -2.82 6.23 -1.32
N LEU A 284 -2.45 6.94 -0.25
CA LEU A 284 -1.07 7.12 0.20
C LEU A 284 -0.71 6.05 1.22
N CYS A 285 0.26 5.20 0.88
CA CYS A 285 0.75 4.11 1.72
C CYS A 285 2.15 4.41 2.26
N LEU A 286 2.27 4.58 3.58
CA LEU A 286 3.50 4.87 4.29
C LEU A 286 4.06 3.60 4.92
N SER A 287 5.16 3.11 4.35
CA SER A 287 5.86 1.92 4.81
C SER A 287 6.53 2.10 6.18
N GLY A 288 6.73 0.98 6.87
CA GLY A 288 7.62 0.90 8.03
C GLY A 288 9.08 1.23 7.72
N GLY A 289 9.90 1.31 8.76
CA GLY A 289 11.34 1.60 8.61
C GLY A 289 12.01 2.27 9.81
N ALA A 290 11.43 2.18 11.02
CA ALA A 290 11.89 2.89 12.20
C ALA A 290 12.08 4.41 11.93
N THR A 291 13.21 5.02 12.31
CA THR A 291 13.46 6.46 12.10
C THR A 291 13.52 6.89 10.63
N PHE A 292 13.66 5.96 9.67
CA PHE A 292 13.53 6.28 8.25
C PHE A 292 12.10 6.69 7.88
N ALA A 293 11.10 6.38 8.71
CA ALA A 293 9.73 6.88 8.54
C ALA A 293 9.65 8.41 8.52
N TYR A 294 10.61 9.13 9.09
CA TYR A 294 10.61 10.59 9.08
C TYR A 294 10.85 11.21 7.70
N TYR A 295 11.35 10.45 6.72
CA TYR A 295 11.35 10.89 5.32
C TYR A 295 9.93 11.06 4.76
N HIS A 296 8.94 10.34 5.30
CA HIS A 296 7.55 10.46 4.88
C HIS A 296 7.00 11.86 5.11
N PHE A 297 7.44 12.57 6.16
CA PHE A 297 7.03 13.97 6.38
C PHE A 297 7.36 14.85 5.18
N GLY A 298 8.51 14.63 4.54
CA GLY A 298 8.90 15.37 3.34
C GLY A 298 8.04 15.01 2.12
N VAL A 299 7.69 13.72 1.98
CA VAL A 299 6.79 13.26 0.91
C VAL A 299 5.39 13.86 1.06
N ILE A 300 4.85 13.81 2.28
CA ILE A 300 3.55 14.40 2.60
C ILE A 300 3.58 15.91 2.37
N LYS A 301 4.63 16.59 2.82
CA LYS A 301 4.76 18.04 2.60
C LYS A 301 4.74 18.38 1.11
N ALA A 302 5.47 17.64 0.28
CA ALA A 302 5.45 17.86 -1.17
C ALA A 302 4.07 17.61 -1.82
N LEU A 303 3.34 16.59 -1.36
CA LEU A 303 1.96 16.34 -1.84
C LEU A 303 0.99 17.41 -1.34
N LEU A 304 1.13 17.84 -0.08
CA LEU A 304 0.32 18.88 0.54
C LEU A 304 0.52 20.25 -0.12
N ASP A 305 1.78 20.63 -0.37
CA ASP A 305 2.15 21.88 -1.05
C ASP A 305 1.62 21.91 -2.49
N ALA A 306 1.55 20.75 -3.16
CA ALA A 306 0.96 20.61 -4.49
C ALA A 306 -0.58 20.47 -4.47
N GLY A 307 -1.19 20.32 -3.30
CA GLY A 307 -2.63 20.02 -3.16
C GLY A 307 -3.02 18.61 -3.63
N GLU A 308 -2.06 17.69 -3.78
CA GLU A 308 -2.20 16.34 -4.34
C GLU A 308 -2.25 15.23 -3.27
N LEU A 309 -2.56 15.57 -2.02
CA LEU A 309 -2.62 14.59 -0.93
C LEU A 309 -3.93 13.76 -1.01
N PRO A 310 -3.86 12.43 -1.15
CA PRO A 310 -5.05 11.58 -1.16
C PRO A 310 -5.78 11.55 0.19
N GLU A 311 -7.10 11.33 0.14
CA GLU A 311 -7.95 11.21 1.34
C GLU A 311 -7.72 9.90 2.10
N ILE A 312 -7.35 8.82 1.41
CA ILE A 312 -7.06 7.52 2.00
C ILE A 312 -5.57 7.44 2.34
N ILE A 313 -5.28 7.29 3.63
CA ILE A 313 -3.91 7.22 4.13
C ILE A 313 -3.74 5.89 4.88
N CYS A 314 -2.76 5.11 4.48
CA CYS A 314 -2.38 3.87 5.13
C CYS A 314 -0.98 4.00 5.71
N GLY A 315 -0.77 3.49 6.92
CA GLY A 315 0.54 3.45 7.54
C GLY A 315 0.80 2.15 8.29
N THR A 316 2.06 1.72 8.28
CA THR A 316 2.53 0.55 9.01
C THR A 316 3.75 0.92 9.85
N SER A 317 3.84 0.42 11.09
CA SER A 317 4.96 0.68 12.00
C SER A 317 5.23 2.20 12.16
N GLY A 318 6.46 2.67 11.97
CA GLY A 318 6.79 4.10 11.96
C GLY A 318 5.99 4.94 10.93
N GLY A 319 5.54 4.34 9.83
CA GLY A 319 4.64 4.98 8.87
C GLY A 319 3.23 5.21 9.42
N ALA A 320 2.77 4.37 10.36
CA ALA A 320 1.48 4.54 11.04
C ALA A 320 1.48 5.78 11.96
N LEU A 321 2.61 6.09 12.60
CA LEU A 321 2.78 7.31 13.40
C LEU A 321 2.62 8.56 12.53
N VAL A 322 3.28 8.57 11.37
CA VAL A 322 3.19 9.68 10.43
C VAL A 322 1.78 9.77 9.83
N ALA A 323 1.18 8.64 9.44
CA ALA A 323 -0.19 8.59 8.95
C ALA A 323 -1.20 9.11 9.98
N ALA A 324 -1.03 8.78 11.26
CA ALA A 324 -1.86 9.30 12.34
C ALA A 324 -1.74 10.83 12.46
N LEU A 325 -0.52 11.39 12.38
CA LEU A 325 -0.35 12.85 12.39
C LEU A 325 -1.16 13.52 11.26
N VAL A 326 -1.11 12.95 10.05
CA VAL A 326 -1.78 13.50 8.86
C VAL A 326 -3.30 13.34 8.92
N ALA A 327 -3.80 12.20 9.40
CA ALA A 327 -5.24 11.95 9.42
C ALA A 327 -5.98 12.65 10.59
N THR A 328 -5.26 13.06 11.64
CA THR A 328 -5.86 13.70 12.82
C THR A 328 -5.95 15.22 12.74
N ARG A 329 -5.33 15.84 11.73
CA ARG A 329 -5.17 17.29 11.60
C ARG A 329 -5.59 17.80 10.23
N THR A 330 -6.00 19.06 10.13
CA THR A 330 -6.40 19.67 8.85
C THR A 330 -5.19 20.02 7.99
N ASP A 331 -5.38 20.35 6.70
CA ASP A 331 -4.29 20.73 5.80
C ASP A 331 -3.51 21.95 6.30
N GLU A 332 -4.19 22.95 6.86
CA GLU A 332 -3.55 24.16 7.38
C GLU A 332 -2.76 23.88 8.67
N GLU A 333 -3.30 23.05 9.57
CA GLU A 333 -2.56 22.57 10.76
C GLU A 333 -1.29 21.80 10.35
N LEU A 334 -1.37 20.97 9.30
CA LEU A 334 -0.23 20.19 8.82
C LEU A 334 0.87 21.05 8.18
N LYS A 335 0.51 22.09 7.41
CA LYS A 335 1.49 23.02 6.83
C LYS A 335 2.35 23.69 7.91
N GLN A 336 1.75 24.02 9.05
CA GLN A 336 2.44 24.60 10.21
C GLN A 336 3.32 23.58 10.95
N LEU A 337 2.91 22.31 11.00
CA LEU A 337 3.61 21.26 11.76
C LEU A 337 4.74 20.57 11.00
N LEU A 338 4.71 20.55 9.67
CA LEU A 338 5.75 19.91 8.83
C LEU A 338 6.99 20.81 8.68
N VAL A 339 7.55 21.20 9.83
CA VAL A 339 8.73 22.06 10.00
C VAL A 339 9.84 21.32 10.77
N PRO A 340 11.12 21.75 10.64
CA PRO A 340 12.24 21.13 11.36
C PRO A 340 12.08 21.09 12.88
N ALA A 341 11.39 22.08 13.46
CA ALA A 341 11.08 22.13 14.90
C ALA A 341 10.34 20.87 15.41
N LEU A 342 9.60 20.15 14.54
CA LEU A 342 8.87 18.92 14.89
C LEU A 342 9.78 17.86 15.53
N ALA A 343 11.08 17.90 15.27
CA ALA A 343 12.09 17.05 15.90
C ALA A 343 12.01 17.06 17.43
N HIS A 344 11.65 18.20 18.05
CA HIS A 344 11.55 18.33 19.50
C HIS A 344 10.40 17.52 20.12
N ARG A 345 9.40 17.12 19.33
CA ARG A 345 8.29 16.23 19.75
C ARG A 345 8.56 14.76 19.44
N ILE A 346 9.58 14.45 18.64
CA ILE A 346 9.99 13.09 18.33
C ILE A 346 10.96 12.62 19.42
N ARG A 347 10.43 12.18 20.56
CA ARG A 347 11.21 11.79 21.76
C ARG A 347 11.11 10.30 22.12
N ALA A 348 10.89 9.44 21.12
CA ALA A 348 10.67 8.00 21.34
C ALA A 348 11.90 7.28 21.95
N CYS A 349 13.11 7.81 21.74
CA CYS A 349 14.37 7.22 22.17
C CYS A 349 15.11 8.10 23.20
N HIS A 350 14.41 8.94 23.96
CA HIS A 350 15.03 9.93 24.84
C HIS A 350 15.75 9.32 26.06
N GLU A 351 15.51 8.05 26.37
CA GLU A 351 16.12 7.36 27.51
C GLU A 351 17.59 6.98 27.26
N GLY A 352 18.41 7.11 28.31
CA GLY A 352 19.80 6.70 28.29
C GLY A 352 20.02 5.19 28.11
N ILE A 353 21.19 4.82 27.59
CA ILE A 353 21.56 3.42 27.27
C ILE A 353 21.44 2.49 28.47
N THR A 354 21.83 2.95 29.66
CA THR A 354 21.79 2.19 30.90
C THR A 354 20.37 1.80 31.30
N THR A 355 19.40 2.70 31.11
CA THR A 355 17.99 2.49 31.46
C THR A 355 17.36 1.47 30.54
N TRP A 356 17.44 1.68 29.22
CA TRP A 356 16.81 0.75 28.28
C TRP A 356 17.53 -0.59 28.22
N ALA A 357 18.85 -0.67 28.42
CA ALA A 357 19.56 -1.95 28.44
C ALA A 357 19.14 -2.82 29.64
N ARG A 358 18.95 -2.20 30.82
CA ARG A 358 18.40 -2.89 32.00
C ARG A 358 16.96 -3.36 31.75
N ARG A 359 16.13 -2.54 31.10
CA ARG A 359 14.76 -2.94 30.71
C ARG A 359 14.79 -4.11 29.74
N TRP A 360 15.58 -4.01 28.68
CA TRP A 360 15.71 -5.02 27.64
C TRP A 360 16.13 -6.38 28.22
N TRP A 361 17.06 -6.40 29.18
CA TRP A 361 17.43 -7.63 29.88
C TRP A 361 16.27 -8.25 30.67
N ARG A 362 15.40 -7.43 31.29
CA ARG A 362 14.30 -7.89 32.15
C ARG A 362 13.04 -8.27 31.36
N THR A 363 12.66 -7.45 30.38
CA THR A 363 11.36 -7.53 29.69
C THR A 363 11.48 -7.89 28.21
N GLY A 364 12.69 -7.89 27.65
CA GLY A 364 12.92 -8.12 26.21
C GLY A 364 12.58 -6.93 25.31
N ALA A 365 12.21 -5.78 25.88
CA ALA A 365 11.85 -4.57 25.13
C ALA A 365 12.83 -3.42 25.40
N ARG A 366 13.17 -2.67 24.35
CA ARG A 366 13.96 -1.44 24.43
C ARG A 366 13.09 -0.30 24.97
N PHE A 367 11.95 -0.05 24.34
CA PHE A 367 11.07 1.07 24.70
C PHE A 367 10.06 0.69 25.78
N ASP A 368 9.65 1.68 26.56
CA ASP A 368 8.54 1.56 27.50
C ASP A 368 7.21 1.77 26.76
N SER A 369 6.28 0.82 26.89
CA SER A 369 4.99 0.90 26.22
C SER A 369 4.15 2.09 26.70
N VAL A 370 4.22 2.44 27.99
CA VAL A 370 3.37 3.51 28.56
C VAL A 370 3.91 4.89 28.22
N ASP A 371 5.23 5.09 28.33
CA ASP A 371 5.87 6.33 27.89
C ASP A 371 5.70 6.54 26.38
N TRP A 372 5.84 5.48 25.58
CA TRP A 372 5.63 5.62 24.14
C TRP A 372 4.17 5.93 23.79
N ALA A 373 3.20 5.40 24.56
CA ALA A 373 1.79 5.77 24.41
C ALA A 373 1.56 7.27 24.68
N LEU A 374 2.20 7.82 25.73
CA LEU A 374 2.18 9.25 26.01
C LEU A 374 2.74 10.07 24.84
N GLN A 375 3.91 9.71 24.31
CA GLN A 375 4.51 10.42 23.18
C GLN A 375 3.66 10.31 21.90
N CYS A 376 3.17 9.10 21.58
CA CYS A 376 2.31 8.87 20.42
C CYS A 376 0.96 9.59 20.52
N SER A 377 0.45 9.81 21.74
CA SER A 377 -0.82 10.52 21.94
C SER A 377 -0.80 11.93 21.35
N TRP A 378 0.35 12.63 21.40
CA TRP A 378 0.45 13.95 20.79
C TRP A 378 0.26 13.90 19.26
N PHE A 379 0.80 12.87 18.60
CA PHE A 379 0.62 12.65 17.17
C PHE A 379 -0.83 12.30 16.81
N SER A 380 -1.58 11.66 17.70
CA SER A 380 -3.01 11.32 17.49
C SER A 380 -4.01 12.32 18.11
N ARG A 381 -3.56 13.48 18.63
CA ARG A 381 -4.39 14.45 19.38
C ARG A 381 -5.12 13.81 20.58
N GLY A 382 -4.39 13.05 21.38
CA GLY A 382 -4.89 12.34 22.56
C GLY A 382 -5.49 10.99 22.20
N SER A 383 -6.47 10.55 22.99
CA SER A 383 -7.18 9.27 22.82
C SER A 383 -8.27 9.33 21.74
N MET A 384 -7.97 9.95 20.60
CA MET A 384 -8.90 10.05 19.49
C MET A 384 -9.09 8.70 18.80
N THR A 385 -10.34 8.40 18.41
CA THR A 385 -10.69 7.16 17.70
C THR A 385 -10.60 7.31 16.18
N PHE A 386 -10.59 6.20 15.44
CA PHE A 386 -10.61 6.24 13.97
C PHE A 386 -11.85 6.94 13.42
N ARG A 387 -13.00 6.78 14.08
CA ARG A 387 -14.24 7.48 13.71
C ARG A 387 -14.13 8.98 13.95
N GLU A 388 -13.69 9.39 15.15
CA GLU A 388 -13.53 10.81 15.51
C GLU A 388 -12.55 11.53 14.58
N ALA A 389 -11.46 10.86 14.18
CA ALA A 389 -10.50 11.41 13.22
C ALA A 389 -11.13 11.63 11.82
N TYR A 390 -11.91 10.64 11.35
CA TYR A 390 -12.60 10.72 10.06
C TYR A 390 -13.66 11.84 10.05
N GLU A 391 -14.45 11.98 11.11
CA GLU A 391 -15.45 13.04 11.26
C GLU A 391 -14.82 14.44 11.29
N ARG A 392 -13.60 14.57 11.86
CA ARG A 392 -12.89 15.85 11.93
C ARG A 392 -12.27 16.27 10.59
N THR A 393 -11.59 15.37 9.89
CA THR A 393 -10.75 15.72 8.73
C THR A 393 -11.29 15.22 7.40
N GLY A 394 -12.25 14.29 7.40
CA GLY A 394 -12.68 13.56 6.22
C GLY A 394 -11.65 12.54 5.69
N ARG A 395 -10.48 12.40 6.33
CA ARG A 395 -9.42 11.48 5.87
C ARG A 395 -9.60 10.10 6.47
N ILE A 396 -9.38 9.09 5.63
CA ILE A 396 -9.53 7.68 5.98
C ILE A 396 -8.18 7.15 6.43
N LEU A 397 -7.97 7.03 7.74
CA LEU A 397 -6.79 6.42 8.33
C LEU A 397 -6.90 4.89 8.34
N ASN A 398 -5.85 4.22 7.86
CA ASN A 398 -5.70 2.78 7.88
C ASN A 398 -4.38 2.40 8.57
N VAL A 399 -4.45 1.53 9.58
CA VAL A 399 -3.27 1.03 10.30
C VAL A 399 -3.27 -0.50 10.32
N SER A 400 -2.19 -1.11 9.82
CA SER A 400 -2.07 -2.57 9.78
C SER A 400 -1.54 -3.12 11.11
N CYS A 401 -2.15 -4.18 11.63
CA CYS A 401 -1.75 -4.84 12.87
C CYS A 401 -1.76 -6.36 12.70
N VAL A 402 -0.70 -7.03 13.16
CA VAL A 402 -0.58 -8.49 13.13
C VAL A 402 -0.88 -9.03 14.53
N PRO A 403 -1.79 -10.00 14.70
CA PRO A 403 -2.02 -10.59 16.02
C PRO A 403 -0.79 -11.36 16.50
N SER A 404 -0.59 -11.44 17.82
CA SER A 404 0.54 -12.19 18.38
C SER A 404 0.46 -13.69 18.13
N ASP A 405 -0.75 -14.20 17.93
CA ASP A 405 -1.05 -15.57 17.53
C ASP A 405 -0.73 -15.81 16.04
N PRO A 406 0.15 -16.78 15.71
CA PRO A 406 0.53 -17.06 14.33
C PRO A 406 -0.62 -17.49 13.41
N HIS A 407 -1.69 -18.08 13.92
CA HIS A 407 -2.77 -18.58 13.06
C HIS A 407 -3.87 -17.55 12.81
N SER A 408 -3.86 -16.45 13.55
CA SER A 408 -4.84 -15.38 13.40
C SER A 408 -4.49 -14.47 12.21
N PRO A 409 -5.46 -14.03 11.40
CA PRO A 409 -5.23 -13.17 10.24
C PRO A 409 -4.84 -11.74 10.65
N THR A 410 -4.18 -11.01 9.76
CA THR A 410 -3.89 -9.59 9.97
C THR A 410 -5.16 -8.75 9.92
N ILE A 411 -5.22 -7.68 10.73
CA ILE A 411 -6.33 -6.73 10.72
C ILE A 411 -5.84 -5.39 10.20
N LEU A 412 -6.66 -4.77 9.35
CA LEU A 412 -6.52 -3.37 8.96
C LEU A 412 -7.50 -2.54 9.79
N ASN A 413 -6.97 -1.80 10.76
CA ASN A 413 -7.77 -0.91 11.60
C ASN A 413 -8.10 0.37 10.82
N ASN A 414 -9.39 0.69 10.72
CA ASN A 414 -9.90 1.89 10.06
C ASN A 414 -11.26 2.29 10.66
N HIS A 415 -11.89 3.33 10.11
CA HIS A 415 -13.19 3.83 10.61
C HIS A 415 -14.37 2.88 10.34
N ILE A 416 -14.24 1.93 9.40
CA ILE A 416 -15.27 0.93 9.09
C ILE A 416 -15.09 -0.33 9.95
N THR A 417 -13.88 -0.88 9.99
CA THR A 417 -13.55 -2.15 10.66
C THR A 417 -13.40 -1.98 12.16
N SER A 418 -12.87 -0.84 12.61
CA SER A 418 -12.55 -0.57 14.02
C SER A 418 -12.82 0.89 14.40
N PRO A 419 -14.07 1.40 14.26
CA PRO A 419 -14.38 2.82 14.46
C PRO A 419 -13.99 3.35 15.84
N ASP A 420 -14.23 2.56 16.88
CA ASP A 420 -14.07 2.98 18.27
C ASP A 420 -12.66 2.67 18.82
N CYS A 421 -11.76 2.13 17.98
CA CYS A 421 -10.38 1.84 18.35
C CYS A 421 -9.60 3.14 18.48
N VAL A 422 -8.75 3.23 19.52
CA VAL A 422 -7.95 4.42 19.81
C VAL A 422 -6.69 4.40 18.97
N ILE A 423 -6.44 5.49 18.23
CA ILE A 423 -5.40 5.55 17.19
C ILE A 423 -4.00 5.29 17.74
N TRP A 424 -3.60 5.92 18.85
CA TRP A 424 -2.26 5.71 19.41
C TRP A 424 -2.02 4.24 19.79
N SER A 425 -3.04 3.53 20.27
CA SER A 425 -2.91 2.11 20.62
C SER A 425 -2.67 1.23 19.39
N ALA A 426 -3.33 1.56 18.27
CA ALA A 426 -3.14 0.90 16.99
C ALA A 426 -1.77 1.21 16.38
N VAL A 427 -1.29 2.45 16.49
CA VAL A 427 0.06 2.84 16.04
C VAL A 427 1.12 2.07 16.84
N LEU A 428 0.99 2.02 18.16
CA LEU A 428 1.88 1.26 19.04
C LEU A 428 1.90 -0.22 18.67
N ALA A 429 0.72 -0.84 18.53
CA ALA A 429 0.59 -2.23 18.12
C ALA A 429 1.25 -2.48 16.76
N SER A 430 1.02 -1.58 15.79
CA SER A 430 1.62 -1.64 14.45
C SER A 430 3.12 -1.46 14.46
N ALA A 431 3.73 -0.87 15.50
CA ALA A 431 5.17 -0.67 15.61
C ALA A 431 5.83 -1.59 16.66
N ALA A 432 5.10 -2.60 17.15
CA ALA A 432 5.55 -3.53 18.18
C ALA A 432 6.44 -4.65 17.58
N VAL A 433 7.66 -4.28 17.18
CA VAL A 433 8.68 -5.22 16.67
C VAL A 433 9.28 -6.01 17.84
N PRO A 434 9.37 -7.36 17.75
CA PRO A 434 10.04 -8.18 18.75
C PRO A 434 11.46 -7.69 19.06
N GLY A 435 11.76 -7.46 20.34
CA GLY A 435 13.05 -6.95 20.79
C GLY A 435 13.13 -5.42 20.93
N ILE A 436 12.26 -4.67 20.24
CA ILE A 436 12.13 -3.22 20.38
C ILE A 436 11.01 -2.90 21.36
N LEU A 437 9.85 -3.49 21.14
CA LEU A 437 8.67 -3.29 21.97
C LEU A 437 7.89 -4.59 22.14
N ASN A 438 7.33 -4.79 23.32
CA ASN A 438 6.54 -5.97 23.60
C ASN A 438 5.17 -5.92 22.89
N PRO A 439 4.52 -7.08 22.65
CA PRO A 439 3.19 -7.12 22.06
C PRO A 439 2.18 -6.28 22.85
N ILE A 440 1.41 -5.45 22.15
CA ILE A 440 0.52 -4.43 22.72
C ILE A 440 -0.95 -4.82 22.56
N VAL A 441 -1.77 -4.41 23.51
CA VAL A 441 -3.22 -4.58 23.46
C VAL A 441 -3.81 -3.36 22.75
N LEU A 442 -4.65 -3.59 21.74
CA LEU A 442 -5.44 -2.52 21.14
C LEU A 442 -6.45 -2.00 22.16
N MET A 443 -6.71 -0.70 22.17
CA MET A 443 -7.66 -0.07 23.10
C MET A 443 -8.85 0.50 22.35
N ARG A 444 -10.03 0.49 22.98
CA ARG A 444 -11.25 1.10 22.44
C ARG A 444 -11.88 2.06 23.43
N LYS A 445 -12.51 3.08 22.89
CA LYS A 445 -13.29 4.05 23.65
C LYS A 445 -14.72 3.55 23.78
N THR A 446 -15.24 3.48 24.99
CA THR A 446 -16.65 3.18 25.25
C THR A 446 -17.50 4.43 24.99
N LYS A 447 -18.83 4.26 24.95
CA LYS A 447 -19.76 5.39 24.87
C LYS A 447 -19.63 6.36 26.05
N ASP A 448 -19.19 5.85 27.20
CA ASP A 448 -18.98 6.62 28.42
C ASP A 448 -17.66 7.42 28.40
N GLY A 449 -16.87 7.28 27.32
CA GLY A 449 -15.58 7.94 27.16
C GLY A 449 -14.41 7.23 27.82
N THR A 450 -14.65 6.13 28.54
CA THR A 450 -13.60 5.33 29.18
C THR A 450 -12.90 4.40 28.17
N ILE A 451 -11.61 4.17 28.38
CA ILE A 451 -10.82 3.31 27.49
C ILE A 451 -10.71 1.90 28.07
N VAL A 452 -11.10 0.92 27.27
CA VAL A 452 -11.04 -0.51 27.63
C VAL A 452 -10.30 -1.30 26.55
N PRO A 453 -9.77 -2.50 26.84
CA PRO A 453 -9.18 -3.37 25.82
C PRO A 453 -10.13 -3.63 24.64
N TYR A 454 -9.61 -3.52 23.43
CA TYR A 454 -10.27 -3.90 22.19
C TYR A 454 -10.09 -5.40 21.95
N SER A 455 -11.17 -6.08 21.55
CA SER A 455 -11.26 -7.55 21.56
C SER A 455 -11.03 -8.14 22.96
N PHE A 456 -10.98 -9.46 23.11
CA PHE A 456 -10.78 -10.17 24.39
C PHE A 456 -9.37 -9.97 25.01
N GLY A 457 -8.69 -8.84 24.80
CA GLY A 457 -7.34 -8.61 25.32
C GLY A 457 -6.22 -9.33 24.56
N ASN A 458 -6.46 -9.66 23.28
CA ASN A 458 -5.42 -10.19 22.40
C ASN A 458 -4.30 -9.16 22.23
N LYS A 459 -3.06 -9.64 22.29
CA LYS A 459 -1.87 -8.83 22.03
C LYS A 459 -1.51 -8.85 20.55
N TRP A 460 -0.99 -7.73 20.07
CA TRP A 460 -0.69 -7.43 18.67
C TRP A 460 0.80 -7.08 18.50
N LYS A 461 1.30 -7.26 17.29
CA LYS A 461 2.69 -7.08 16.86
C LYS A 461 2.73 -6.23 15.58
N ASP A 462 3.95 -5.84 15.21
CA ASP A 462 4.20 -4.99 14.04
C ASP A 462 3.56 -5.55 12.76
N GLY A 463 2.83 -4.68 12.06
CA GLY A 463 2.16 -4.99 10.79
C GLY A 463 3.13 -5.39 9.67
N SER A 464 4.35 -4.82 9.68
CA SER A 464 5.38 -5.05 8.67
C SER A 464 5.95 -6.46 8.70
N LEU A 465 5.72 -7.25 9.76
CA LEU A 465 6.17 -8.64 9.82
C LEU A 465 5.50 -9.52 8.78
N ARG A 466 4.24 -9.21 8.41
CA ARG A 466 3.48 -9.97 7.40
C ARG A 466 3.13 -9.16 6.17
N THR A 467 2.61 -7.97 6.37
CA THR A 467 2.08 -7.12 5.30
C THR A 467 2.40 -5.66 5.59
N ASP A 468 3.54 -5.18 5.10
CA ASP A 468 3.92 -3.76 5.23
C ASP A 468 2.91 -2.84 4.51
N ILE A 469 2.48 -3.20 3.30
CA ILE A 469 1.50 -2.42 2.53
C ILE A 469 0.29 -3.30 2.16
N PRO A 470 -0.87 -3.13 2.81
CA PRO A 470 -2.03 -3.99 2.63
C PRO A 470 -2.89 -3.57 1.42
N LEU A 471 -2.32 -3.55 0.21
CA LEU A 471 -3.01 -3.10 -1.02
C LEU A 471 -4.32 -3.85 -1.28
N LYS A 472 -4.33 -5.18 -1.06
CA LYS A 472 -5.54 -6.00 -1.24
C LYS A 472 -6.66 -5.60 -0.28
N ALA A 473 -6.34 -5.33 0.98
CA ALA A 473 -7.33 -4.90 1.96
C ALA A 473 -7.84 -3.49 1.66
N LEU A 474 -6.98 -2.58 1.20
CA LEU A 474 -7.39 -1.24 0.76
C LEU A 474 -8.31 -1.30 -0.46
N ASN A 475 -8.04 -2.20 -1.41
CA ASN A 475 -8.91 -2.42 -2.55
C ASN A 475 -10.29 -2.96 -2.12
N ILE A 476 -10.33 -3.96 -1.24
CA ILE A 476 -11.60 -4.53 -0.73
C ILE A 476 -12.43 -3.52 0.07
N HIS A 477 -11.79 -2.71 0.92
CA HIS A 477 -12.52 -1.79 1.80
C HIS A 477 -12.90 -0.46 1.14
N PHE A 478 -12.08 0.05 0.21
CA PHE A 478 -12.20 1.41 -0.29
C PHE A 478 -12.04 1.54 -1.81
N ASN A 479 -12.09 0.43 -2.56
CA ASN A 479 -11.91 0.42 -4.03
C ASN A 479 -10.64 1.16 -4.49
N VAL A 480 -9.54 0.99 -3.74
CA VAL A 480 -8.25 1.61 -4.08
C VAL A 480 -7.62 0.88 -5.27
N ASN A 481 -7.49 1.60 -6.38
CA ASN A 481 -6.86 1.11 -7.61
C ASN A 481 -5.54 1.83 -7.91
N PHE A 482 -5.34 3.02 -7.35
CA PHE A 482 -4.13 3.82 -7.53
C PHE A 482 -3.38 3.96 -6.20
N SER A 483 -2.22 3.32 -6.08
CA SER A 483 -1.44 3.33 -4.85
C SER A 483 -0.17 4.16 -4.97
N ILE A 484 -0.04 5.14 -4.07
CA ILE A 484 1.16 5.96 -3.89
C ILE A 484 1.90 5.43 -2.68
N VAL A 485 2.97 4.67 -2.91
CA VAL A 485 3.75 4.03 -1.85
C VAL A 485 4.99 4.86 -1.57
N SER A 486 5.15 5.32 -0.33
CA SER A 486 6.43 5.84 0.16
C SER A 486 7.17 4.72 0.87
N GLN A 487 8.25 4.24 0.27
CA GLN A 487 9.02 3.10 0.78
C GLN A 487 10.35 3.55 1.38
N VAL A 488 10.52 3.31 2.68
CA VAL A 488 11.70 3.77 3.45
C VAL A 488 12.44 2.63 4.15
N ASN A 489 11.94 1.40 4.01
CA ASN A 489 12.56 0.23 4.61
C ASN A 489 14.04 0.08 4.20
N PRO A 490 14.98 0.06 5.16
CA PRO A 490 16.41 0.11 4.89
C PRO A 490 16.91 -1.13 4.13
N HIS A 491 16.28 -2.28 4.38
CA HIS A 491 16.68 -3.57 3.83
C HIS A 491 16.29 -3.73 2.34
N ILE A 492 15.25 -3.02 1.87
CA ILE A 492 14.81 -3.08 0.46
C ILE A 492 15.52 -2.05 -0.41
N ASN A 493 15.97 -0.93 0.17
CA ASN A 493 16.67 0.13 -0.56
C ASN A 493 17.87 -0.42 -1.38
N LEU A 494 18.54 -1.45 -0.87
CA LEU A 494 19.66 -2.11 -1.57
C LEU A 494 19.21 -2.83 -2.86
N PHE A 495 18.00 -3.38 -2.90
CA PHE A 495 17.46 -4.19 -4.01
C PHE A 495 16.61 -3.40 -5.00
N PHE A 496 16.43 -2.10 -4.78
CA PHE A 496 15.65 -1.26 -5.66
C PHE A 496 16.50 -0.80 -6.86
N PHE A 497 16.12 -1.31 -8.03
CA PHE A 497 16.63 -0.89 -9.32
C PHE A 497 15.47 -0.82 -10.29
N SER A 498 15.39 0.28 -11.03
CA SER A 498 14.42 0.45 -12.11
C SER A 498 15.19 0.38 -13.44
N PRO A 499 15.18 -0.77 -14.14
CA PRO A 499 15.93 -0.94 -15.39
C PRO A 499 15.52 0.04 -16.49
N ARG A 500 14.24 0.47 -16.47
CA ARG A 500 13.67 1.40 -17.45
C ARG A 500 13.31 2.77 -16.87
N GLY A 501 13.95 3.15 -15.76
CA GLY A 501 13.66 4.42 -15.09
C GLY A 501 12.41 4.35 -14.20
N SER A 502 12.11 5.48 -13.56
CA SER A 502 10.92 5.65 -12.71
C SER A 502 10.19 6.91 -13.12
N PRO A 503 8.91 7.10 -12.79
CA PRO A 503 8.19 8.34 -13.09
C PRO A 503 8.99 9.59 -12.68
N GLY A 504 9.17 10.52 -13.63
CA GLY A 504 9.95 11.77 -13.50
C GLY A 504 11.48 11.60 -13.42
N ARG A 505 11.99 10.39 -13.66
CA ARG A 505 13.44 10.10 -13.67
C ARG A 505 13.79 9.21 -14.87
N PRO A 506 14.06 9.82 -16.04
CA PRO A 506 14.43 9.09 -17.23
C PRO A 506 15.80 8.45 -17.14
N VAL A 507 15.96 7.41 -17.95
CA VAL A 507 17.16 6.59 -17.96
C VAL A 507 18.34 7.43 -18.44
N THR A 508 19.52 7.16 -17.89
CA THR A 508 20.72 7.93 -18.23
C THR A 508 21.24 7.65 -19.63
N HIS A 509 20.87 6.51 -20.21
CA HIS A 509 21.34 6.00 -21.49
C HIS A 509 20.62 6.64 -22.70
N ARG A 510 21.29 6.71 -23.87
CA ARG A 510 20.80 7.21 -25.19
C ARG A 510 19.59 8.18 -25.12
N LYS A 511 19.82 9.42 -24.66
CA LYS A 511 18.79 10.48 -24.56
C LYS A 511 17.53 10.07 -23.77
N GLY A 512 17.67 9.44 -22.61
CA GLY A 512 16.51 9.05 -21.79
C GLY A 512 16.01 7.63 -22.03
N ARG A 513 16.46 6.97 -23.11
CA ARG A 513 15.81 5.79 -23.68
C ARG A 513 16.67 4.53 -23.54
N GLY A 514 15.98 3.42 -23.29
CA GLY A 514 16.57 2.08 -23.21
C GLY A 514 16.83 1.60 -21.79
N TRP A 515 17.78 0.67 -21.64
CA TRP A 515 18.06 -0.01 -20.38
C TRP A 515 19.15 0.71 -19.57
N ARG A 516 18.93 0.85 -18.28
CA ARG A 516 19.88 1.47 -17.36
C ARG A 516 21.15 0.62 -17.24
N GLY A 517 22.30 1.22 -17.53
CA GLY A 517 23.57 0.47 -17.59
C GLY A 517 23.69 -0.48 -18.80
N GLY A 518 22.86 -0.28 -19.84
CA GLY A 518 22.82 -1.14 -21.02
C GLY A 518 21.97 -2.40 -20.83
N PHE A 519 21.67 -3.08 -21.93
CA PHE A 519 20.85 -4.30 -21.92
C PHE A 519 21.47 -5.39 -21.05
N LEU A 520 22.76 -5.69 -21.25
CA LEU A 520 23.44 -6.75 -20.51
C LEU A 520 23.47 -6.50 -18.99
N GLY A 521 23.79 -5.27 -18.56
CA GLY A 521 23.84 -4.90 -17.15
C GLY A 521 22.46 -5.00 -16.47
N SER A 522 21.41 -4.52 -17.16
CA SER A 522 20.03 -4.67 -16.69
C SER A 522 19.56 -6.13 -16.65
N THR A 523 19.88 -6.93 -17.68
CA THR A 523 19.51 -8.35 -17.73
C THR A 523 20.16 -9.12 -16.59
N ILE A 524 21.46 -8.95 -16.34
CA ILE A 524 22.15 -9.61 -15.23
C ILE A 524 21.54 -9.19 -13.89
N GLU A 525 21.32 -7.89 -13.69
CA GLU A 525 20.70 -7.38 -12.46
C GLU A 525 19.32 -8.02 -12.23
N THR A 526 18.48 -8.04 -13.26
CA THR A 526 17.11 -8.55 -13.15
C THR A 526 17.10 -10.06 -12.94
N SER A 527 17.94 -10.82 -13.65
CA SER A 527 18.07 -12.27 -13.45
C SER A 527 18.54 -12.61 -12.04
N VAL A 528 19.60 -11.95 -11.55
CA VAL A 528 20.12 -12.19 -10.19
C VAL A 528 19.08 -11.82 -9.13
N LYS A 529 18.33 -10.73 -9.33
CA LYS A 529 17.25 -10.32 -8.43
C LYS A 529 16.12 -11.34 -8.39
N LEU A 530 15.69 -11.86 -9.54
CA LEU A 530 14.66 -12.90 -9.62
C LEU A 530 15.13 -14.20 -8.97
N ASP A 531 16.38 -14.60 -9.20
CA ASP A 531 16.97 -15.77 -8.54
C ASP A 531 17.04 -15.58 -7.02
N LEU A 532 17.44 -14.42 -6.53
CA LEU A 532 17.47 -14.13 -5.09
C LEU A 532 16.07 -14.28 -4.48
N GLN A 533 15.04 -13.74 -5.14
CA GLN A 533 13.65 -13.91 -4.72
C GLN A 533 13.21 -15.38 -4.73
N LYS A 534 13.59 -16.14 -5.76
CA LYS A 534 13.32 -17.58 -5.85
C LYS A 534 13.91 -18.34 -4.66
N TYR A 535 15.19 -18.14 -4.35
CA TYR A 535 15.84 -18.84 -3.24
C TYR A 535 15.32 -18.40 -1.87
N LEU A 536 14.94 -17.12 -1.69
CA LEU A 536 14.24 -16.68 -0.48
C LEU A 536 12.86 -17.34 -0.33
N LYS A 537 12.10 -17.50 -1.42
CA LYS A 537 10.83 -18.25 -1.41
C LYS A 537 11.05 -19.72 -1.06
N ILE A 538 12.07 -20.37 -1.61
CA ILE A 538 12.44 -21.76 -1.27
C ILE A 538 12.74 -21.88 0.23
N LEU A 539 13.54 -20.96 0.77
CA LEU A 539 13.91 -20.94 2.18
C LEU A 539 12.68 -20.81 3.11
N ARG A 540 11.67 -20.02 2.69
CA ARG A 540 10.38 -19.90 3.38
C ARG A 540 9.55 -21.18 3.27
N HIS A 541 9.28 -21.65 2.05
CA HIS A 541 8.34 -22.75 1.80
C HIS A 541 8.83 -24.09 2.37
N LEU A 542 10.15 -24.28 2.44
CA LEU A 542 10.76 -25.44 3.10
C LEU A 542 10.92 -25.26 4.62
N GLU A 543 10.43 -24.15 5.18
CA GLU A 543 10.54 -23.79 6.61
C GLU A 543 11.98 -23.93 7.16
N LEU A 544 12.98 -23.64 6.31
CA LEU A 544 14.39 -23.81 6.64
C LEU A 544 14.90 -22.72 7.59
N LEU A 545 14.21 -21.58 7.67
CA LEU A 545 14.58 -20.52 8.60
C LEU A 545 14.18 -20.89 10.04
N PRO A 546 15.08 -20.67 11.02
CA PRO A 546 14.72 -20.79 12.42
C PRO A 546 13.72 -19.69 12.79
N ARG A 547 12.66 -20.06 13.53
CA ARG A 547 11.69 -19.11 14.09
C ARG A 547 12.29 -18.38 15.28
N ILE A 548 13.07 -17.33 15.01
CA ILE A 548 13.65 -16.48 16.05
C ILE A 548 12.50 -15.76 16.78
N TYR A 549 12.44 -15.87 18.12
CA TYR A 549 11.32 -15.40 18.95
C TYR A 549 9.94 -15.97 18.56
N GLY A 550 9.91 -17.12 17.89
CA GLY A 550 8.67 -17.78 17.50
C GLY A 550 7.87 -17.01 16.44
N GLN A 551 8.56 -16.27 15.58
CA GLN A 551 8.01 -15.55 14.42
C GLN A 551 8.76 -15.93 13.15
N ASP A 552 8.05 -15.88 12.02
CA ASP A 552 8.60 -16.15 10.70
C ASP A 552 9.12 -14.83 10.10
N TRP A 553 10.44 -14.64 10.12
CA TRP A 553 11.10 -13.44 9.57
C TRP A 553 11.27 -13.48 8.04
N SER A 554 10.87 -14.60 7.42
CA SER A 554 10.95 -14.82 5.98
C SER A 554 10.03 -13.89 5.19
N GLU A 555 8.88 -13.52 5.76
CA GLU A 555 7.88 -12.68 5.10
C GLU A 555 8.36 -11.24 4.91
N LEU A 556 9.23 -10.74 5.77
CA LEU A 556 9.82 -9.40 5.66
C LEU A 556 10.55 -9.16 4.33
N TRP A 557 11.07 -10.20 3.68
CA TRP A 557 11.80 -10.04 2.41
C TRP A 557 10.95 -10.31 1.17
N LEU A 558 9.83 -11.01 1.34
CA LEU A 558 9.01 -11.54 0.26
C LEU A 558 7.75 -10.69 -0.03
N GLN A 559 7.51 -9.67 0.77
CA GLN A 559 6.38 -8.76 0.60
C GLN A 559 6.47 -7.93 -0.69
N ARG A 560 5.30 -7.46 -1.15
CA ARG A 560 5.21 -6.47 -2.24
C ARG A 560 5.43 -5.07 -1.66
N PHE A 561 6.52 -4.43 -2.07
CA PHE A 561 6.94 -3.10 -1.60
C PHE A 561 6.74 -1.97 -2.62
N SER A 562 6.07 -2.27 -3.73
CA SER A 562 5.84 -1.32 -4.83
C SER A 562 4.34 -1.16 -5.07
N GLY A 563 3.92 0.09 -5.26
CA GLY A 563 2.59 0.46 -5.77
C GLY A 563 2.67 0.98 -7.21
N THR A 564 1.56 1.53 -7.71
CA THR A 564 1.50 2.21 -9.02
C THR A 564 2.55 3.32 -9.12
N VAL A 565 2.67 4.09 -8.04
CA VAL A 565 3.68 5.13 -7.86
C VAL A 565 4.46 4.78 -6.60
N THR A 566 5.77 4.57 -6.73
CA THR A 566 6.62 4.27 -5.57
C THR A 566 7.70 5.33 -5.40
N ILE A 567 7.65 6.04 -4.28
CA ILE A 567 8.55 7.12 -3.88
C ILE A 567 9.64 6.54 -2.99
N TRP A 568 10.89 6.84 -3.34
CA TRP A 568 12.07 6.34 -2.64
C TRP A 568 12.95 7.51 -2.18
N PRO A 569 12.89 7.88 -0.90
CA PRO A 569 13.82 8.83 -0.29
C PRO A 569 15.25 8.30 -0.33
N LYS A 570 16.21 9.17 -0.67
CA LYS A 570 17.63 8.78 -0.71
C LYS A 570 18.24 8.85 0.69
N THR A 571 18.51 7.70 1.27
CA THR A 571 19.08 7.61 2.61
C THR A 571 20.59 7.84 2.63
N VAL A 572 21.14 8.22 3.78
CA VAL A 572 22.59 8.38 3.99
C VAL A 572 23.08 7.30 4.96
N ILE A 573 24.36 6.94 4.88
CA ILE A 573 24.96 5.89 5.73
C ILE A 573 24.79 6.20 7.23
N SER A 574 24.86 7.48 7.62
CA SER A 574 24.63 7.93 9.01
C SER A 574 23.23 7.57 9.55
N ASP A 575 22.24 7.39 8.66
CA ASP A 575 20.87 7.05 9.04
C ASP A 575 20.76 5.59 9.48
N PHE A 576 21.60 4.70 8.95
CA PHE A 576 21.67 3.31 9.41
C PHE A 576 22.21 3.20 10.83
N TRP A 577 23.19 4.03 11.20
CA TRP A 577 23.71 4.08 12.58
C TRP A 577 22.70 4.67 13.57
N ASN A 578 21.88 5.62 13.10
CA ASN A 578 20.89 6.32 13.92
C ASN A 578 19.47 5.74 13.79
N ILE A 579 19.34 4.50 13.32
CA ILE A 579 18.05 3.88 13.00
C ILE A 579 17.06 3.84 14.18
N LEU A 580 17.56 3.76 15.42
CA LEU A 580 16.79 3.73 16.67
C LEU A 580 17.15 4.92 17.60
N SER A 581 17.49 6.07 17.03
CA SER A 581 17.83 7.29 17.77
C SER A 581 16.96 8.45 17.31
N ASP A 582 16.56 9.33 18.21
CA ASP A 582 15.71 10.49 17.87
C ASP A 582 16.44 11.49 16.95
N PRO A 583 15.74 12.18 16.03
CA PRO A 583 16.32 13.15 15.13
C PRO A 583 16.51 14.51 15.80
N GLY A 584 17.68 15.13 15.58
CA GLY A 584 17.83 16.56 15.83
C GLY A 584 17.14 17.40 14.74
N PRO A 585 16.83 18.69 14.99
CA PRO A 585 16.13 19.55 14.02
C PRO A 585 16.80 19.62 12.64
N GLN A 586 18.13 19.70 12.58
CA GLN A 586 18.89 19.72 11.32
C GLN A 586 18.82 18.37 10.58
N ARG A 587 18.76 17.26 11.33
CA ARG A 587 18.62 15.93 10.74
C ARG A 587 17.23 15.75 10.15
N LEU A 588 16.20 16.22 10.86
CA LEU A 588 14.81 16.20 10.38
C LEU A 588 14.63 17.11 9.17
N GLU A 589 15.20 18.33 9.17
CA GLU A 589 15.18 19.22 8.01
C GLU A 589 15.75 18.55 6.76
N ARG A 590 16.91 17.89 6.88
CA ARG A 590 17.46 17.12 5.76
C ARG A 590 16.50 16.01 5.31
N MET A 591 15.89 15.28 6.24
CA MET A 591 14.93 14.21 5.93
C MET A 591 13.68 14.76 5.21
N LEU A 592 13.15 15.91 5.66
CA LEU A 592 12.07 16.64 5.02
C LEU A 592 12.44 17.02 3.57
N THR A 593 13.56 17.72 3.38
CA THR A 593 14.03 18.18 2.07
C THR A 593 14.30 17.01 1.12
N VAL A 594 14.89 15.92 1.61
CA VAL A 594 15.12 14.72 0.79
C VAL A 594 13.81 14.02 0.42
N GLY A 595 12.86 13.94 1.36
CA GLY A 595 11.52 13.38 1.11
C GLY A 595 10.79 14.17 0.02
N GLN A 596 10.78 15.50 0.12
CA GLN A 596 10.17 16.39 -0.87
C GLN A 596 10.80 16.19 -2.26
N ARG A 597 12.14 16.26 -2.35
CA ARG A 597 12.90 16.06 -3.59
C ARG A 597 12.69 14.71 -4.24
N SER A 598 12.40 13.68 -3.45
CA SER A 598 12.07 12.36 -3.98
C SER A 598 10.63 12.27 -4.50
N CYS A 599 9.71 13.08 -3.97
CA CYS A 599 8.31 13.14 -4.39
C CYS A 599 8.10 14.00 -5.65
N TRP A 600 8.78 15.15 -5.79
CA TRP A 600 8.61 16.09 -6.91
C TRP A 600 8.53 15.48 -8.31
N PRO A 601 9.39 14.49 -8.69
CA PRO A 601 9.32 13.86 -10.00
C PRO A 601 8.00 13.16 -10.30
N GLN A 602 7.30 12.68 -9.28
CA GLN A 602 6.10 11.87 -9.41
C GLN A 602 4.81 12.69 -9.27
N ILE A 603 4.90 13.95 -8.82
CA ILE A 603 3.76 14.84 -8.61
C ILE A 603 2.90 14.98 -9.86
N ARG A 604 3.49 15.14 -11.05
CA ARG A 604 2.70 15.28 -12.29
C ARG A 604 1.89 14.04 -12.64
N PHE A 605 2.43 12.85 -12.35
CA PHE A 605 1.69 11.61 -12.58
C PHE A 605 0.53 11.47 -11.59
N ILE A 606 0.78 11.78 -10.32
CA ILE A 606 -0.26 11.79 -9.27
C ILE A 606 -1.34 12.82 -9.61
N SER A 607 -0.94 14.03 -10.01
CA SER A 607 -1.84 15.13 -10.35
C SER A 607 -2.81 14.78 -11.47
N ASN A 608 -2.34 14.12 -12.54
CA ASN A 608 -3.22 13.69 -13.63
C ASN A 608 -4.33 12.72 -13.18
N ARG A 609 -4.00 11.82 -12.25
CA ARG A 609 -4.97 10.90 -11.63
C ARG A 609 -5.94 11.65 -10.71
N MET A 610 -5.38 12.43 -9.77
CA MET A 610 -6.15 13.16 -8.76
C MET A 610 -7.08 14.20 -9.39
N LYS A 611 -6.71 14.78 -10.52
CA LYS A 611 -7.51 15.77 -11.26
C LYS A 611 -8.90 15.25 -11.64
N ILE A 612 -8.99 14.00 -12.11
CA ILE A 612 -10.27 13.34 -12.42
C ILE A 612 -10.96 12.90 -11.13
N GLU A 613 -10.23 12.27 -10.20
CA GLU A 613 -10.78 11.78 -8.93
C GLU A 613 -11.44 12.88 -8.11
N ARG A 614 -10.83 14.07 -8.02
CA ARG A 614 -11.40 15.21 -7.27
C ARG A 614 -12.75 15.66 -7.80
N VAL A 615 -12.93 15.72 -9.12
CA VAL A 615 -14.21 16.11 -9.72
C VAL A 615 -15.28 15.06 -9.42
N ILE A 616 -14.92 13.77 -9.46
CA ILE A 616 -15.84 12.68 -9.09
C ILE A 616 -16.25 12.79 -7.61
N LEU A 617 -15.29 13.00 -6.70
CA LEU A 617 -15.56 13.15 -5.26
C LEU A 617 -16.36 14.41 -4.95
N GLU A 618 -16.12 15.51 -5.68
CA GLU A 618 -16.92 16.74 -5.56
C GLU A 618 -18.37 16.50 -6.00
N GLY A 619 -18.58 15.76 -7.10
CA GLY A 619 -19.90 15.34 -7.56
C GLY A 619 -20.68 14.53 -6.53
N LEU A 620 -20.02 13.57 -5.88
CA LEU A 620 -20.61 12.77 -4.80
C LEU A 620 -20.95 13.61 -3.57
N ARG A 621 -20.14 14.63 -3.23
CA ARG A 621 -20.40 15.50 -2.07
C ARG A 621 -21.56 16.47 -2.31
N LYS A 622 -21.64 17.07 -3.51
CA LYS A 622 -22.73 17.98 -3.88
C LYS A 622 -24.08 17.26 -3.92
N GLY A 623 -24.08 16.00 -4.34
CA GLY A 623 -25.25 15.13 -4.40
C GLY A 623 -25.88 14.74 -3.05
N GLY A 624 -25.21 15.03 -1.93
CA GLY A 624 -25.67 14.65 -0.59
C GLY A 624 -25.51 13.16 -0.28
N PRO A 625 -25.71 12.75 0.99
CA PRO A 625 -25.73 11.34 1.36
C PRO A 625 -27.01 10.70 0.79
N ASP A 626 -26.83 9.90 -0.25
CA ASP A 626 -27.86 9.03 -0.80
C ASP A 626 -28.43 8.15 0.33
N GLU A 627 -29.74 8.17 0.61
CA GLU A 627 -30.38 7.22 1.55
C GLU A 627 -30.12 5.75 1.14
N HIS A 628 -29.76 5.54 -0.14
CA HIS A 628 -29.29 4.29 -0.72
C HIS A 628 -27.86 3.89 -0.34
N HIS A 629 -27.17 4.60 0.56
CA HIS A 629 -25.93 4.12 1.18
C HIS A 629 -26.14 2.78 1.93
N GLN A 630 -27.39 2.43 2.26
CA GLN A 630 -27.77 1.15 2.86
C GLN A 630 -27.89 -0.02 1.88
N LEU A 631 -27.96 0.21 0.56
CA LEU A 631 -28.36 -0.83 -0.41
C LEU A 631 -27.22 -1.44 -1.23
N VAL A 632 -26.00 -0.90 -1.19
CA VAL A 632 -24.83 -1.64 -1.70
C VAL A 632 -24.32 -2.47 -0.53
N PRO A 633 -24.53 -3.81 -0.52
CA PRO A 633 -24.00 -4.64 0.55
C PRO A 633 -22.49 -4.47 0.50
N ASN A 634 -21.91 -3.96 1.58
CA ASN A 634 -20.47 -4.01 1.75
C ASN A 634 -20.08 -5.50 1.65
N PRO A 635 -19.18 -5.91 0.73
CA PRO A 635 -18.83 -7.32 0.55
C PRO A 635 -18.30 -7.96 1.84
N VAL A 636 -17.77 -7.15 2.76
CA VAL A 636 -17.39 -7.59 4.11
C VAL A 636 -18.61 -7.88 4.99
N HIS A 637 -19.64 -7.03 4.96
CA HIS A 637 -20.91 -7.31 5.63
C HIS A 637 -21.60 -8.52 5.01
N GLU A 638 -21.48 -8.71 3.70
CA GLU A 638 -22.06 -9.85 2.99
C GLU A 638 -21.32 -11.16 3.32
N GLN A 639 -19.98 -11.15 3.35
CA GLN A 639 -19.18 -12.29 3.81
C GLN A 639 -19.43 -12.60 5.29
N GLN A 640 -19.51 -11.58 6.16
CA GLN A 640 -19.83 -11.76 7.57
C GLN A 640 -21.27 -12.23 7.78
N ALA A 641 -22.22 -11.73 6.97
CA ALA A 641 -23.61 -12.19 6.98
C ALA A 641 -23.74 -13.61 6.43
N GLN A 642 -22.99 -13.99 5.40
CA GLN A 642 -22.90 -15.36 4.88
C GLN A 642 -22.28 -16.29 5.91
N GLU A 643 -21.18 -15.91 6.57
CA GLU A 643 -20.61 -16.68 7.67
C GLU A 643 -21.59 -16.80 8.84
N ALA A 644 -22.30 -15.72 9.19
CA ALA A 644 -23.32 -15.73 10.24
C ALA A 644 -24.52 -16.60 9.86
N LEU A 645 -24.97 -16.58 8.60
CA LEU A 645 -26.02 -17.44 8.05
C LEU A 645 -25.59 -18.90 8.03
N LEU A 646 -24.35 -19.20 7.62
CA LEU A 646 -23.78 -20.54 7.65
C LEU A 646 -23.66 -21.05 9.10
N ARG A 647 -23.34 -20.18 10.06
CA ARG A 647 -23.36 -20.51 11.50
C ARG A 647 -24.78 -20.70 12.04
N ALA A 648 -25.75 -19.89 11.58
CA ALA A 648 -27.15 -20.02 11.96
C ALA A 648 -27.76 -21.32 11.42
N ARG A 649 -27.40 -21.72 10.19
CA ARG A 649 -27.82 -22.97 9.55
C ARG A 649 -27.18 -24.21 10.18
N ARG A 650 -26.08 -24.04 10.93
CA ARG A 650 -25.43 -25.11 11.72
C ARG A 650 -26.02 -25.27 13.13
N ARG A 651 -26.99 -24.44 13.55
CA ARG A 651 -27.77 -24.73 14.75
C ARG A 651 -28.81 -25.82 14.39
N PRO A 652 -28.82 -26.98 15.08
CA PRO A 652 -29.93 -27.90 14.93
C PRO A 652 -31.19 -27.18 15.46
N VAL A 653 -32.21 -27.08 14.60
CA VAL A 653 -33.55 -26.67 15.01
C VAL A 653 -34.09 -27.84 15.83
N ASP A 654 -34.25 -27.63 17.14
CA ASP A 654 -35.00 -28.53 18.01
C ASP A 654 -36.42 -28.65 17.44
N ARG A 655 -36.70 -29.79 16.81
CA ARG A 655 -38.04 -30.22 16.43
C ARG A 655 -38.37 -31.43 17.29
N ASP A 656 -39.25 -31.21 18.25
CA ASP A 656 -39.87 -32.22 19.10
C ASP A 656 -40.42 -33.38 18.25
N LEU A 657 -39.90 -34.58 18.46
CA LEU A 657 -40.52 -35.83 17.99
C LEU A 657 -40.47 -36.87 19.12
N SER A 658 -41.66 -37.38 19.43
CA SER A 658 -42.00 -38.39 20.45
C SER A 658 -41.38 -39.77 20.18
N PRO A 659 -41.24 -40.64 21.20
CA PRO A 659 -40.54 -41.91 21.08
C PRO A 659 -41.51 -43.04 20.72
N SER A 660 -41.45 -43.53 19.48
CA SER A 660 -41.94 -44.86 19.10
C SER A 660 -41.36 -45.24 17.74
N ASP A 661 -40.30 -46.04 17.75
CA ASP A 661 -40.28 -47.34 17.06
C ASP A 661 -38.84 -47.88 17.00
N GLU A 662 -38.64 -48.96 17.77
CA GLU A 662 -37.51 -49.86 17.63
C GLU A 662 -37.68 -50.69 16.34
N ASN A 663 -36.68 -50.66 15.46
CA ASN A 663 -35.96 -51.84 14.93
C ASN A 663 -35.47 -51.67 13.49
N HIS A 664 -34.31 -52.29 13.27
CA HIS A 664 -33.60 -52.54 12.01
C HIS A 664 -32.88 -51.34 11.40
N LEU A 665 -31.56 -51.28 11.62
CA LEU A 665 -30.57 -50.90 10.59
C LEU A 665 -29.20 -51.46 10.99
N SER A 666 -28.81 -52.55 10.32
CA SER A 666 -27.46 -53.09 10.33
C SER A 666 -26.45 -52.07 9.80
N ALA A 667 -25.35 -51.89 10.51
CA ALA A 667 -24.23 -51.02 10.12
C ALA A 667 -23.68 -51.36 8.71
N PRO A 668 -23.34 -50.38 7.87
CA PRO A 668 -22.62 -50.66 6.64
C PRO A 668 -21.18 -51.10 6.96
N ARG A 669 -20.78 -52.24 6.39
CA ARG A 669 -19.40 -52.73 6.41
C ARG A 669 -18.47 -51.70 5.76
N SER A 670 -17.38 -51.37 6.42
CA SER A 670 -16.25 -50.63 5.87
C SER A 670 -15.70 -51.31 4.61
N PRO A 671 -15.48 -50.61 3.48
CA PRO A 671 -14.87 -51.22 2.31
C PRO A 671 -13.40 -51.56 2.59
N ALA A 672 -13.00 -52.75 2.18
CA ALA A 672 -11.63 -53.24 2.28
C ALA A 672 -10.66 -52.33 1.50
N ARG A 673 -9.54 -52.00 2.15
CA ARG A 673 -8.45 -51.18 1.64
C ARG A 673 -7.78 -51.89 0.45
N ARG A 674 -8.12 -51.51 -0.79
CA ARG A 674 -7.34 -51.91 -1.98
C ARG A 674 -6.00 -51.16 -1.94
N GLN A 675 -4.89 -51.89 -2.10
CA GLN A 675 -3.57 -51.29 -2.33
C GLN A 675 -3.57 -50.69 -3.74
N SER A 676 -3.49 -49.37 -3.83
CA SER A 676 -3.24 -48.65 -5.07
C SER A 676 -1.83 -48.94 -5.56
N THR A 677 -1.67 -49.09 -6.87
CA THR A 677 -0.35 -49.25 -7.49
C THR A 677 0.36 -47.89 -7.55
N ILE A 678 1.70 -47.90 -7.48
CA ILE A 678 2.53 -46.67 -7.55
C ILE A 678 2.18 -45.82 -8.78
N ILE A 679 1.78 -46.45 -9.88
CA ILE A 679 1.39 -45.79 -11.12
C ILE A 679 0.07 -45.04 -10.93
N GLU A 680 -0.97 -45.65 -10.33
CA GLU A 680 -2.23 -44.94 -10.04
C GLU A 680 -2.04 -43.78 -9.05
N GLU A 681 -1.15 -43.94 -8.06
CA GLU A 681 -0.80 -42.87 -7.13
C GLU A 681 -0.09 -41.71 -7.86
N LEU A 682 0.82 -42.02 -8.80
CA LEU A 682 1.49 -41.05 -9.65
C LEU A 682 0.52 -40.36 -10.62
N THR A 683 -0.42 -41.07 -11.24
CA THR A 683 -1.44 -40.46 -12.12
C THR A 683 -2.39 -39.57 -11.33
N ARG A 684 -2.72 -39.96 -10.10
CA ARG A 684 -3.55 -39.18 -9.19
C ARG A 684 -2.81 -37.96 -8.60
N GLN A 685 -1.50 -38.05 -8.40
CA GLN A 685 -0.66 -36.89 -8.06
C GLN A 685 -0.41 -35.99 -9.27
N ALA A 686 -0.33 -36.56 -10.48
CA ALA A 686 -0.23 -35.80 -11.72
C ALA A 686 -1.52 -35.03 -12.05
N SER A 687 -2.70 -35.57 -11.73
CA SER A 687 -3.96 -34.82 -11.90
C SER A 687 -4.10 -33.64 -10.93
N VAL A 688 -3.35 -33.64 -9.81
CA VAL A 688 -3.22 -32.48 -8.91
C VAL A 688 -2.25 -31.43 -9.48
N LEU A 689 -1.33 -31.80 -10.36
CA LEU A 689 -0.42 -30.87 -11.04
C LEU A 689 -1.09 -30.09 -12.18
N TRP A 690 -2.24 -30.54 -12.70
CA TRP A 690 -2.90 -29.95 -13.88
C TRP A 690 -4.30 -29.36 -13.62
N ASN A 691 -4.80 -29.39 -12.38
CA ASN A 691 -6.01 -28.67 -11.98
C ASN A 691 -5.69 -27.73 -10.80
N SER A 692 -5.07 -26.60 -11.12
CA SER A 692 -5.05 -25.42 -10.27
C SER A 692 -5.04 -24.16 -11.13
N GLU A 693 -6.15 -23.89 -11.79
CA GLU A 693 -6.52 -22.50 -12.13
C GLU A 693 -7.67 -22.09 -11.23
N ALA A 694 -7.34 -21.30 -10.20
CA ALA A 694 -8.13 -20.17 -9.73
C ALA A 694 -7.36 -19.46 -8.62
N THR A 695 -6.22 -18.86 -8.97
CA THR A 695 -5.73 -17.56 -8.48
C THR A 695 -4.27 -17.41 -8.93
N GLU A 696 -3.99 -16.29 -9.58
CA GLU A 696 -2.69 -15.81 -10.08
C GLU A 696 -2.46 -16.00 -11.58
N GLU A 697 -2.74 -14.92 -12.33
CA GLU A 697 -2.11 -14.43 -13.59
C GLU A 697 -3.11 -14.14 -14.73
N GLU A 698 -3.62 -12.91 -14.78
CA GLU A 698 -4.08 -12.28 -16.03
C GLU A 698 -3.13 -11.12 -16.37
N GLU A 699 -2.26 -11.33 -17.36
CA GLU A 699 -1.76 -10.27 -18.25
C GLU A 699 -1.72 -10.82 -19.69
N ASN A 700 -2.50 -10.16 -20.56
CA ASN A 700 -2.33 -10.00 -22.02
C ASN A 700 -2.29 -11.26 -22.91
N SER A 701 -3.43 -11.59 -23.50
CA SER A 701 -3.48 -12.10 -24.87
C SER A 701 -4.45 -11.26 -25.73
N ILE A 702 -3.95 -10.95 -26.92
CA ILE A 702 -4.54 -10.12 -27.95
C ILE A 702 -5.60 -10.95 -28.68
N SER A 703 -6.82 -10.43 -28.79
CA SER A 703 -7.82 -10.95 -29.72
C SER A 703 -7.47 -10.53 -31.15
N THR A 704 -6.86 -11.44 -31.91
CA THR A 704 -6.99 -11.44 -33.37
C THR A 704 -8.20 -12.30 -33.71
N ASP A 705 -9.25 -11.63 -34.15
CA ASP A 705 -10.46 -12.21 -34.71
C ASP A 705 -10.15 -12.56 -36.17
N GLU A 706 -9.93 -13.83 -36.46
CA GLU A 706 -10.09 -14.39 -37.81
C GLU A 706 -11.17 -15.46 -37.72
N GLY A 707 -12.29 -15.18 -38.40
CA GLY A 707 -13.45 -16.05 -38.47
C GLY A 707 -13.20 -17.24 -39.40
N GLU A 708 -13.43 -18.44 -38.88
CA GLU A 708 -13.74 -19.62 -39.68
C GLU A 708 -15.26 -19.62 -39.96
N GLY A 709 -15.61 -19.36 -41.22
CA GLY A 709 -16.89 -19.74 -41.79
C GLY A 709 -16.73 -21.08 -42.49
N ASP A 710 -17.30 -22.13 -41.92
CA ASP A 710 -17.53 -23.40 -42.57
C ASP A 710 -18.67 -23.25 -43.58
N SER A 711 -18.37 -23.47 -44.86
CA SER A 711 -19.37 -23.83 -45.86
C SER A 711 -18.76 -24.84 -46.82
N ASP A 712 -19.26 -26.07 -46.71
CA ASP A 712 -19.17 -27.12 -47.71
C ASP A 712 -19.51 -26.59 -49.12
N ASP A 713 -18.66 -26.85 -50.11
CA ASP A 713 -19.12 -27.46 -51.37
C ASP A 713 -17.96 -27.89 -52.27
N ASP A 714 -18.11 -29.14 -52.73
CA ASP A 714 -17.51 -29.84 -53.87
C ASP A 714 -16.62 -29.07 -54.85
N MET A 715 -15.39 -29.57 -55.06
CA MET A 715 -14.76 -29.56 -56.38
C MET A 715 -13.98 -30.85 -56.62
N MET A 716 -14.53 -31.71 -57.48
CA MET A 716 -13.77 -32.73 -58.20
C MET A 716 -12.62 -32.09 -58.99
N VAL A 717 -11.45 -32.74 -59.00
CA VAL A 717 -10.82 -33.37 -60.19
C VAL A 717 -9.37 -33.74 -59.86
N GLN A 718 -9.04 -34.97 -60.24
CA GLN A 718 -7.77 -35.68 -60.08
C GLN A 718 -6.61 -35.08 -60.89
N SER A 719 -5.41 -35.00 -60.30
CA SER A 719 -4.21 -35.80 -60.69
C SER A 719 -2.91 -35.10 -60.28
N PRO A 720 -1.90 -35.85 -59.78
CA PRO A 720 -0.61 -35.31 -59.37
C PRO A 720 0.43 -35.42 -60.49
N MET A 721 1.36 -34.47 -60.55
CA MET A 721 2.66 -34.73 -61.17
C MET A 721 3.77 -34.01 -60.40
N ALA A 722 4.85 -34.77 -60.23
CA ALA A 722 5.97 -34.53 -59.35
C ALA A 722 7.05 -33.63 -59.96
N MET A 723 7.87 -33.06 -59.06
CA MET A 723 9.31 -32.76 -59.14
C MET A 723 9.89 -32.14 -60.42
N GLU A 724 10.48 -30.95 -60.29
CA GLU A 724 11.94 -30.67 -60.36
C GLU A 724 12.16 -29.15 -60.59
N GLU A 725 12.64 -28.45 -59.56
CA GLU A 725 13.96 -27.81 -59.44
C GLU A 725 14.03 -26.91 -58.19
#